data_AF-A0A4R6F1I4-F1
#
_entry.id   AF-A0A4R6F1I4-F1
#
_cell.length_a   1.000
_cell.length_b   1.000
_cell.length_c   1.000
_cell.angle_alpha   90.00
_cell.angle_beta   90.00
_cell.angle_gamma   90.00
#
_symmetry.space_group_name_H-M   'P 1'
#
loop_
_entity.id
_entity.type
_entity.pdbx_description
1 polymer ?
#
loop_
_entity_poly.entity_id
_entity_poly.type
_entity_poly.pdbx_seq_one_letter_code
_entity_poly.pdbx_strand_id
1 'polypeptide(L)'
;MALLPPTVGERLARCGTSVAVWGIVPGASVELRVDGTTVQTQTVNDSWIVFTLASELAANQSVSARQTLAPDPTSNDSPAVVVGDVQIPPPPPRLTPDIFSCANCVYVDGLAPGATVTLLTGGVDGTRTLGSAVADGDGTACFSPSDLSADQVFGTATVCASTSVFSPPSNVIAAPASLPAPNLSAPIFGCQTFVDMDGLTQGATVEVFDSGVSLGTFCSCWGAVHCNVGTALATGHAITAKQSMMARAGCTTDGAMSSAVTVIAPDARIKPVLEPVLYDGDQLVRVDNQIGGGVITLYARANASAPENELGRAGASQFDIIALNAPLTVGQIVRAKQSLCGHDEFSDPQTVQPRPVSIAAPVVRAPLYDCGTLVPVDGVLPGAQVRVFQSGFPVGFALAGGSTVTVHVGPALQNGNDITASQRVGGVDGPLSAAVTVGSLASLPAPQVLAPVRIGDRSANVAGAVPGAYVEVLDGTQLVGTASAEGGVVTVPLAQAITAASQLHARQTLCAQTSPTSTGDPSPIGDPSQQGPFTPSAPGDVPTFTLNVPATPDGPSATLTLGGELTYPQAPGNPGAVDPGGAPYPLVVIAHGMHDSSVPSYQGYRYLTSQLASLGMICFSIDLNSVNAIESGTNIDHRGDAILAAVSMLLQRNGAAGDLLQNMIDPARIGLIGHSRGAEGVVDAQVKNVQRGTPFQIRCVVPIAPTNFLSLDFTGSSLFIVYGAFDNDVSGASVVVNPFFIYDHAQCPKAMIFIHRARHNGFNTVWVATDNETVLPGTLSPDEHQAILKGYVSAYFQDLLLASPGYEVYVSGPSRPPGLETYSIHHQYQLVNRLVVDNFGDADAQLGLAAETPLRRDLNRLAQPVAYSDTSTSAWANQSSQALSQNPHDSDMTELVWSVPQIYSSEVDSRDVRAFTFLSLRLGQQYQSGAVLNPANQPQDLLVTLLTSGGAATVRIGTITDVPFPDQRPGQDWITKAALKTVRVPLAAFAGINPALRLGAVTGVRLNFGVTPLGAISGDDVEFTV
;
A
#
# COMPACT_ATOMS: atom_id res chain seq x y z
N MET A 1 37.52 19.08 -7.29
CA MET A 1 36.26 18.40 -7.66
C MET A 1 35.47 19.37 -8.51
N ALA A 2 34.65 18.92 -9.45
CA ALA A 2 33.78 19.86 -10.17
C ALA A 2 32.51 20.11 -9.34
N LEU A 3 32.04 21.35 -9.24
CA LEU A 3 30.72 21.61 -8.65
C LEU A 3 29.64 21.30 -9.69
N LEU A 4 28.55 20.65 -9.28
CA LEU A 4 27.34 20.59 -10.09
C LEU A 4 26.60 21.94 -10.01
N PRO A 5 25.87 22.35 -11.06
CA PRO A 5 25.00 23.52 -10.95
C PRO A 5 23.96 23.31 -9.85
N PRO A 6 23.62 24.36 -9.07
CA PRO A 6 22.43 24.33 -8.25
C PRO A 6 21.19 24.14 -9.14
N THR A 7 20.16 23.48 -8.63
CA THR A 7 18.88 23.33 -9.32
C THR A 7 17.99 24.53 -8.99
N VAL A 8 17.45 25.20 -10.02
CA VAL A 8 16.41 26.23 -9.86
C VAL A 8 15.05 25.53 -9.79
N GLY A 9 14.22 25.93 -8.83
CA GLY A 9 12.87 25.42 -8.69
C GLY A 9 11.99 25.71 -9.89
N GLU A 10 11.24 24.70 -10.32
CA GLU A 10 10.23 24.81 -11.37
C GLU A 10 9.05 25.68 -10.92
N ARG A 11 8.14 25.98 -11.87
CA ARG A 11 6.92 26.79 -11.64
C ARG A 11 7.18 28.22 -11.19
N LEU A 12 8.12 28.92 -11.83
CA LEU A 12 8.23 30.37 -11.68
C LEU A 12 7.09 31.06 -12.42
N ALA A 13 6.48 32.06 -11.79
CA ALA A 13 5.35 32.80 -12.35
C ALA A 13 5.67 34.29 -12.47
N ARG A 14 5.08 34.91 -13.50
CA ARG A 14 5.06 36.35 -13.73
C ARG A 14 4.63 37.09 -12.45
N CYS A 15 5.25 38.24 -12.20
CA CYS A 15 5.09 39.06 -11.00
C CYS A 15 5.62 38.43 -9.70
N GLY A 16 6.15 37.20 -9.75
CA GLY A 16 6.84 36.59 -8.63
C GLY A 16 8.17 37.27 -8.34
N THR A 17 8.54 37.31 -7.06
CA THR A 17 9.83 37.86 -6.58
C THR A 17 10.65 36.84 -5.82
N SER A 18 10.23 35.57 -5.78
CA SER A 18 10.87 34.52 -4.99
C SER A 18 11.33 33.37 -5.88
N VAL A 19 12.58 32.93 -5.72
CA VAL A 19 13.15 31.82 -6.49
C VAL A 19 13.87 30.86 -5.54
N ALA A 20 13.37 29.63 -5.43
CA ALA A 20 14.02 28.57 -4.67
C ALA A 20 15.15 27.94 -5.49
N VAL A 21 16.28 27.67 -4.83
CA VAL A 21 17.47 27.07 -5.43
C VAL A 21 18.06 26.05 -4.46
N TRP A 22 18.41 24.84 -4.92
CA TRP A 22 18.96 23.76 -4.09
C TRP A 22 20.09 22.99 -4.78
N GLY A 23 20.62 21.94 -4.13
CA GLY A 23 21.83 21.24 -4.57
C GLY A 23 23.11 22.07 -4.36
N ILE A 24 23.04 23.03 -3.43
CA ILE A 24 24.14 23.95 -3.14
C ILE A 24 25.13 23.23 -2.24
N VAL A 25 26.42 23.33 -2.52
CA VAL A 25 27.44 22.83 -1.59
C VAL A 25 27.57 23.86 -0.46
N PRO A 26 27.37 23.49 0.82
CA PRO A 26 27.50 24.43 1.94
C PRO A 26 28.80 25.25 1.89
N GLY A 27 28.67 26.57 1.98
CA GLY A 27 29.73 27.56 1.85
C GLY A 27 29.94 28.12 0.43
N ALA A 28 29.26 27.59 -0.58
CA ALA A 28 29.38 28.08 -1.95
C ALA A 28 28.75 29.47 -2.15
N SER A 29 29.33 30.26 -3.05
CA SER A 29 28.73 31.48 -3.58
C SER A 29 27.84 31.12 -4.76
N VAL A 30 26.55 31.43 -4.67
CA VAL A 30 25.53 31.12 -5.69
C VAL A 30 25.15 32.39 -6.43
N GLU A 31 25.22 32.33 -7.76
CA GLU A 31 24.75 33.38 -8.66
C GLU A 31 23.40 32.97 -9.26
N LEU A 32 22.36 33.78 -9.00
CA LEU A 32 21.07 33.66 -9.67
C LEU A 32 21.05 34.55 -10.92
N ARG A 33 20.63 33.98 -12.04
CA ARG A 33 20.69 34.63 -13.35
C ARG A 33 19.30 34.67 -14.01
N VAL A 34 18.95 35.81 -14.59
CA VAL A 34 17.74 36.02 -15.39
C VAL A 34 18.16 36.45 -16.78
N ASP A 35 17.69 35.74 -17.81
CA ASP A 35 18.06 35.94 -19.22
C ASP A 35 19.58 35.99 -19.43
N GLY A 36 20.28 35.10 -18.72
CA GLY A 36 21.74 34.99 -18.74
C GLY A 36 22.49 36.08 -17.96
N THR A 37 21.81 37.02 -17.31
CA THR A 37 22.45 38.08 -16.52
C THR A 37 22.36 37.78 -15.02
N THR A 38 23.47 37.85 -14.29
CA THR A 38 23.45 37.70 -12.82
C THR A 38 22.67 38.84 -12.17
N VAL A 39 21.56 38.51 -11.51
CA VAL A 39 20.68 39.47 -10.81
C VAL A 39 20.98 39.52 -9.32
N GLN A 40 21.50 38.44 -8.74
CA GLN A 40 21.85 38.36 -7.33
C GLN A 40 22.95 37.33 -7.07
N THR A 41 23.79 37.58 -6.07
CA THR A 41 24.85 36.66 -5.62
C THR A 41 24.82 36.54 -4.10
N GLN A 42 24.88 35.32 -3.57
CA GLN A 42 24.86 35.08 -2.12
C GLN A 42 25.72 33.87 -1.73
N THR A 43 26.45 33.96 -0.61
CA THR A 43 27.09 32.79 0.01
C THR A 43 26.06 32.05 0.85
N VAL A 44 25.93 30.75 0.62
CA VAL A 44 24.90 29.90 1.23
C VAL A 44 25.58 28.81 2.05
N ASN A 45 25.23 28.70 3.34
CA ASN A 45 25.81 27.72 4.27
C ASN A 45 24.95 26.45 4.43
N ASP A 46 23.83 26.39 3.71
CA ASP A 46 22.91 25.25 3.66
C ASP A 46 22.93 24.65 2.23
N SER A 47 22.23 23.55 2.01
CA SER A 47 22.11 22.90 0.70
C SER A 47 21.06 23.53 -0.21
N TRP A 48 20.32 24.54 0.27
CA TRP A 48 19.28 25.26 -0.47
C TRP A 48 19.05 26.68 0.06
N ILE A 49 18.37 27.52 -0.72
CA ILE A 49 17.99 28.89 -0.37
C ILE A 49 16.79 29.38 -1.18
N VAL A 50 16.05 30.36 -0.67
CA VAL A 50 15.07 31.14 -1.44
C VAL A 50 15.60 32.56 -1.65
N PHE A 51 15.84 32.94 -2.90
CA PHE A 51 16.20 34.30 -3.28
C PHE A 51 14.97 35.20 -3.28
N THR A 52 15.12 36.43 -2.78
CA THR A 52 14.12 37.50 -2.91
C THR A 52 14.62 38.57 -3.86
N LEU A 53 14.00 38.67 -5.03
CA LEU A 53 14.36 39.57 -6.12
C LEU A 53 13.89 41.00 -5.85
N ALA A 54 14.69 41.98 -6.27
CA ALA A 54 14.33 43.40 -6.18
C ALA A 54 13.30 43.83 -7.24
N SER A 55 13.15 43.05 -8.31
CA SER A 55 12.21 43.29 -9.40
C SER A 55 11.39 42.03 -9.68
N GLU A 56 10.12 42.23 -10.03
CA GLU A 56 9.21 41.19 -10.47
C GLU A 56 9.73 40.48 -11.73
N LEU A 57 9.51 39.16 -11.79
CA LEU A 57 9.75 38.36 -13.00
C LEU A 57 8.70 38.66 -14.08
N ALA A 58 9.12 38.70 -15.34
CA ALA A 58 8.25 38.80 -16.49
C ALA A 58 8.03 37.41 -17.13
N ALA A 59 6.86 37.22 -17.75
CA ALA A 59 6.55 35.99 -18.47
C ALA A 59 7.57 35.76 -19.61
N ASN A 60 7.93 34.49 -19.84
CA ASN A 60 8.93 34.01 -20.79
C ASN A 60 10.40 34.35 -20.48
N GLN A 61 10.71 34.97 -19.33
CA GLN A 61 12.09 35.08 -18.89
C GLN A 61 12.65 33.69 -18.54
N SER A 62 13.97 33.54 -18.70
CA SER A 62 14.70 32.32 -18.35
C SER A 62 15.49 32.53 -17.08
N VAL A 63 15.33 31.63 -16.10
CA VAL A 63 16.02 31.71 -14.79
C VAL A 63 16.93 30.51 -14.63
N SER A 64 18.20 30.75 -14.31
CA SER A 64 19.21 29.71 -14.05
C SER A 64 20.10 30.10 -12.87
N ALA A 65 20.84 29.13 -12.32
CA ALA A 65 21.79 29.35 -11.25
C ALA A 65 23.12 28.64 -11.50
N ARG A 66 24.20 29.17 -10.90
CA ARG A 66 25.51 28.51 -10.84
C ARG A 66 26.16 28.75 -9.47
N GLN A 67 27.13 27.92 -9.11
CA GLN A 67 27.84 28.05 -7.82
C GLN A 67 29.36 27.98 -7.95
N THR A 68 30.04 28.66 -7.02
CA THR A 68 31.50 28.73 -6.91
C THR A 68 31.94 28.47 -5.47
N LEU A 69 32.90 27.56 -5.28
CA LEU A 69 33.52 27.26 -3.99
C LEU A 69 34.99 26.90 -4.20
N ALA A 70 35.91 27.79 -3.82
CA ALA A 70 37.34 27.52 -3.98
C ALA A 70 37.80 26.32 -3.12
N PRO A 71 38.69 25.44 -3.63
CA PRO A 71 39.44 25.54 -4.89
C PRO A 71 38.75 24.91 -6.11
N ASP A 72 37.48 24.49 -6.00
CA ASP A 72 36.77 23.84 -7.10
C ASP A 72 36.45 24.83 -8.24
N PRO A 73 36.46 24.38 -9.51
CA PRO A 73 35.94 25.17 -10.62
C PRO A 73 34.47 25.55 -10.39
N THR A 74 34.09 26.73 -10.88
CA THR A 74 32.69 27.17 -10.92
C THR A 74 31.87 26.23 -11.79
N SER A 75 30.65 25.90 -11.35
CA SER A 75 29.75 25.05 -12.14
C SER A 75 29.29 25.77 -13.42
N ASN A 76 28.78 25.00 -14.38
CA ASN A 76 27.99 25.56 -15.48
C ASN A 76 26.68 26.16 -14.95
N ASP A 77 25.92 26.82 -15.82
CA ASP A 77 24.55 27.23 -15.51
C ASP A 77 23.64 26.00 -15.44
N SER A 78 22.71 26.00 -14.50
CA SER A 78 21.63 25.02 -14.43
C SER A 78 20.78 25.06 -15.70
N PRO A 79 20.04 23.98 -16.01
CA PRO A 79 18.91 24.06 -16.93
C PRO A 79 18.01 25.23 -16.54
N ALA A 80 17.64 26.04 -17.53
CA ALA A 80 16.86 27.24 -17.28
C ALA A 80 15.37 26.90 -17.07
N VAL A 81 14.76 27.52 -16.07
CA VAL A 81 13.32 27.48 -15.83
C VAL A 81 12.70 28.69 -16.50
N VAL A 82 11.67 28.47 -17.33
CA VAL A 82 10.95 29.55 -18.01
C VAL A 82 9.83 30.06 -17.10
N VAL A 83 9.79 31.38 -16.91
CA VAL A 83 8.74 32.03 -16.12
C VAL A 83 7.41 31.94 -16.87
N GLY A 84 6.43 31.27 -16.26
CA GLY A 84 5.07 31.15 -16.77
C GLY A 84 4.26 32.43 -16.64
N ASP A 85 3.28 32.61 -17.52
CA ASP A 85 2.24 33.63 -17.34
C ASP A 85 1.21 33.16 -16.29
N VAL A 86 0.39 34.09 -15.79
CA VAL A 86 -0.59 33.82 -14.73
C VAL A 86 -1.98 34.31 -15.10
N GLN A 87 -3.00 33.63 -14.59
CA GLN A 87 -4.39 34.07 -14.73
C GLN A 87 -4.66 35.33 -13.90
N ILE A 88 -5.33 36.32 -14.49
CA ILE A 88 -5.71 37.59 -13.86
C ILE A 88 -7.21 37.87 -14.11
N PRO A 89 -8.04 38.07 -13.07
CA PRO A 89 -7.71 37.94 -11.65
C PRO A 89 -7.38 36.48 -11.27
N PRO A 90 -6.55 36.26 -10.24
CA PRO A 90 -6.20 34.90 -9.82
C PRO A 90 -7.42 34.17 -9.25
N PRO A 91 -7.43 32.82 -9.27
CA PRO A 91 -8.39 32.04 -8.50
C PRO A 91 -8.30 32.35 -6.99
N PRO A 92 -9.40 32.23 -6.22
CA PRO A 92 -9.33 32.38 -4.77
C PRO A 92 -8.42 31.30 -4.15
N PRO A 93 -7.75 31.59 -3.02
CA PRO A 93 -6.97 30.59 -2.30
C PRO A 93 -7.86 29.49 -1.73
N ARG A 94 -7.29 28.31 -1.52
CA ARG A 94 -7.95 27.21 -0.85
C ARG A 94 -7.38 27.06 0.57
N LEU A 95 -8.23 27.34 1.55
CA LEU A 95 -7.94 27.18 2.97
C LEU A 95 -8.40 25.79 3.43
N THR A 96 -7.80 25.27 4.50
CA THR A 96 -8.31 24.06 5.15
C THR A 96 -9.71 24.32 5.71
N PRO A 97 -10.66 23.36 5.64
CA PRO A 97 -12.05 23.60 6.03
C PRO A 97 -12.21 24.02 7.48
N ASP A 98 -11.44 23.38 8.36
CA ASP A 98 -11.38 23.68 9.78
C ASP A 98 -9.95 24.10 10.17
N ILE A 99 -9.85 25.14 10.98
CA ILE A 99 -8.61 25.67 11.54
C ILE A 99 -8.77 25.74 13.06
N PHE A 100 -7.81 25.22 13.81
CA PHE A 100 -7.86 25.35 15.28
C PHE A 100 -7.70 26.80 15.71
N SER A 101 -8.57 27.27 16.60
CA SER A 101 -8.51 28.59 17.25
C SER A 101 -7.16 28.90 17.91
N CYS A 102 -6.43 27.86 18.32
CA CYS A 102 -5.13 27.94 19.00
C CYS A 102 -3.95 27.74 18.03
N ALA A 103 -4.21 27.65 16.73
CA ALA A 103 -3.17 27.45 15.72
C ALA A 103 -2.18 28.62 15.67
N ASN A 104 -0.89 28.30 15.69
CA ASN A 104 0.22 29.24 15.56
C ASN A 104 0.53 29.60 14.10
N CYS A 105 0.06 28.80 13.15
CA CYS A 105 0.18 29.02 11.71
C CYS A 105 -1.00 28.41 10.96
N VAL A 106 -1.25 28.92 9.76
CA VAL A 106 -2.31 28.47 8.85
C VAL A 106 -1.68 28.07 7.52
N TYR A 107 -2.08 26.90 7.03
CA TYR A 107 -1.74 26.40 5.70
C TYR A 107 -2.76 26.87 4.66
N VAL A 108 -2.27 27.22 3.47
CA VAL A 108 -3.08 27.59 2.32
C VAL A 108 -2.47 26.95 1.08
N ASP A 109 -3.31 26.44 0.18
CA ASP A 109 -2.90 25.97 -1.15
C ASP A 109 -3.76 26.59 -2.27
N GLY A 110 -3.58 26.08 -3.49
CA GLY A 110 -4.32 26.53 -4.66
C GLY A 110 -3.92 27.92 -5.16
N LEU A 111 -2.71 28.37 -4.84
CA LEU A 111 -2.18 29.68 -5.24
C LEU A 111 -1.30 29.58 -6.48
N ALA A 112 -1.24 30.64 -7.29
CA ALA A 112 -0.17 30.78 -8.27
C ALA A 112 1.16 31.04 -7.53
N PRO A 113 2.28 30.45 -7.97
CA PRO A 113 3.58 30.73 -7.36
C PRO A 113 3.89 32.22 -7.29
N GLY A 114 4.42 32.69 -6.16
CA GLY A 114 4.68 34.11 -5.92
C GLY A 114 3.44 34.97 -5.64
N ALA A 115 2.22 34.41 -5.68
CA ALA A 115 1.03 35.15 -5.27
C ALA A 115 1.06 35.45 -3.76
N THR A 116 0.63 36.65 -3.39
CA THR A 116 0.45 37.00 -1.97
C THR A 116 -0.92 36.56 -1.50
N VAL A 117 -0.99 35.62 -0.55
CA VAL A 117 -2.21 35.29 0.17
C VAL A 117 -2.38 36.23 1.36
N THR A 118 -3.60 36.68 1.59
CA THR A 118 -4.01 37.45 2.77
C THR A 118 -5.18 36.75 3.45
N LEU A 119 -5.03 36.48 4.74
CA LEU A 119 -6.08 35.94 5.60
C LEU A 119 -6.86 37.08 6.27
N LEU A 120 -8.17 36.93 6.31
CA LEU A 120 -9.10 37.99 6.65
C LEU A 120 -10.19 37.47 7.58
N THR A 121 -10.77 38.38 8.36
CA THR A 121 -11.98 38.15 9.18
C THR A 121 -12.88 39.37 9.13
N GLY A 122 -14.13 39.23 9.60
CA GLY A 122 -15.16 40.27 9.55
C GLY A 122 -15.78 40.35 8.15
N GLY A 123 -17.10 40.25 8.06
CA GLY A 123 -17.82 40.23 6.77
C GLY A 123 -17.71 41.53 5.96
N VAL A 124 -18.66 41.75 5.06
CA VAL A 124 -18.68 42.90 4.11
C VAL A 124 -18.63 44.26 4.82
N ASP A 125 -19.05 44.32 6.10
CA ASP A 125 -19.17 45.55 6.90
C ASP A 125 -17.91 45.92 7.73
N GLY A 126 -16.78 45.21 7.58
CA GLY A 126 -15.54 45.56 8.29
C GLY A 126 -14.45 44.50 8.24
N THR A 127 -13.86 44.28 7.06
CA THR A 127 -12.79 43.29 6.86
C THR A 127 -11.49 43.68 7.58
N ARG A 128 -10.93 42.78 8.39
CA ARG A 128 -9.65 42.91 9.08
C ARG A 128 -8.65 41.86 8.59
N THR A 129 -7.43 42.29 8.29
CA THR A 129 -6.31 41.40 7.97
C THR A 129 -5.76 40.70 9.21
N LEU A 130 -5.65 39.38 9.12
CA LEU A 130 -5.09 38.52 10.15
C LEU A 130 -3.62 38.20 9.87
N GLY A 131 -3.24 38.02 8.62
CA GLY A 131 -1.85 37.72 8.22
C GLY A 131 -1.72 37.61 6.71
N SER A 132 -0.49 37.54 6.22
CA SER A 132 -0.21 37.38 4.80
C SER A 132 1.07 36.58 4.57
N ALA A 133 1.16 35.92 3.42
CA ALA A 133 2.32 35.16 2.98
C ALA A 133 2.44 35.19 1.46
N VAL A 134 3.61 34.80 0.95
CA VAL A 134 3.84 34.60 -0.48
C VAL A 134 3.85 33.10 -0.75
N ALA A 135 3.15 32.66 -1.79
CA ALA A 135 3.12 31.28 -2.22
C ALA A 135 4.46 30.82 -2.78
N ASP A 136 4.87 29.60 -2.43
CA ASP A 136 6.04 28.92 -2.99
C ASP A 136 5.79 28.37 -4.41
N GLY A 137 6.77 27.64 -4.95
CA GLY A 137 6.69 27.01 -6.27
C GLY A 137 5.56 25.98 -6.41
N ASP A 138 5.14 25.37 -5.30
CA ASP A 138 4.05 24.41 -5.29
C ASP A 138 2.67 25.08 -5.25
N GLY A 139 2.63 26.39 -5.03
CA GLY A 139 1.40 27.16 -4.85
C GLY A 139 0.85 27.04 -3.44
N THR A 140 1.73 26.79 -2.46
CA THR A 140 1.37 26.69 -1.04
C THR A 140 1.97 27.82 -0.22
N ALA A 141 1.37 28.12 0.92
CA ALA A 141 1.86 29.12 1.84
C ALA A 141 1.54 28.74 3.29
N CYS A 142 2.45 29.10 4.19
CA CYS A 142 2.31 28.91 5.63
C CYS A 142 2.63 30.23 6.35
N PHE A 143 1.78 30.70 7.24
CA PHE A 143 2.05 31.93 8.00
C PHE A 143 1.37 31.96 9.36
N SER A 144 1.94 32.77 10.26
CA SER A 144 1.37 33.02 11.58
C SER A 144 0.27 34.09 11.52
N PRO A 145 -1.00 33.74 11.77
CA PRO A 145 -2.05 34.75 11.89
C PRO A 145 -1.82 35.60 13.14
N SER A 146 -2.33 36.83 13.16
CA SER A 146 -2.30 37.71 14.35
C SER A 146 -3.38 37.32 15.36
N ASP A 147 -4.51 36.78 14.91
CA ASP A 147 -5.65 36.39 15.74
C ASP A 147 -6.52 35.35 15.01
N LEU A 148 -7.19 34.47 15.77
CA LEU A 148 -8.14 33.44 15.31
C LEU A 148 -9.32 33.34 16.29
N SER A 149 -9.87 34.49 16.70
CA SER A 149 -10.99 34.58 17.65
C SER A 149 -12.38 34.59 16.99
N ALA A 150 -12.45 34.77 15.67
CA ALA A 150 -13.71 34.77 14.93
C ALA A 150 -14.15 33.36 14.58
N ASP A 151 -15.47 33.13 14.46
CA ASP A 151 -16.02 31.81 14.10
C ASP A 151 -15.59 31.33 12.71
N GLN A 152 -15.31 32.28 11.79
CA GLN A 152 -14.88 32.00 10.43
C GLN A 152 -13.82 32.98 9.94
N VAL A 153 -12.95 32.48 9.06
CA VAL A 153 -11.93 33.24 8.34
C VAL A 153 -11.99 32.94 6.84
N PHE A 154 -11.49 33.85 6.02
CA PHE A 154 -11.46 33.70 4.57
C PHE A 154 -10.17 34.30 4.00
N GLY A 155 -9.84 33.96 2.77
CA GLY A 155 -8.59 34.34 2.13
C GLY A 155 -8.82 35.07 0.80
N THR A 156 -7.83 35.89 0.44
CA THR A 156 -7.68 36.42 -0.93
C THR A 156 -6.26 36.20 -1.40
N ALA A 157 -6.10 35.81 -2.65
CA ALA A 157 -4.84 35.78 -3.39
C ALA A 157 -4.67 37.05 -4.22
N THR A 158 -3.48 37.63 -4.22
CA THR A 158 -3.11 38.77 -5.08
C THR A 158 -1.89 38.42 -5.92
N VAL A 159 -2.00 38.59 -7.24
CA VAL A 159 -0.89 38.43 -8.20
C VAL A 159 -0.95 39.58 -9.21
N CYS A 160 0.20 40.13 -9.59
CA CYS A 160 0.28 41.25 -10.53
C CYS A 160 -0.64 42.44 -10.19
N ALA A 161 -0.70 42.82 -8.91
CA ALA A 161 -1.60 43.84 -8.37
C ALA A 161 -3.11 43.60 -8.59
N SER A 162 -3.51 42.37 -8.98
CA SER A 162 -4.91 41.95 -9.07
C SER A 162 -5.26 40.98 -7.96
N THR A 163 -6.35 41.26 -7.25
CA THR A 163 -6.84 40.45 -6.14
C THR A 163 -8.02 39.57 -6.59
N SER A 164 -8.04 38.33 -6.11
CA SER A 164 -9.14 37.39 -6.28
C SER A 164 -10.40 37.80 -5.50
N VAL A 165 -11.51 37.12 -5.77
CA VAL A 165 -12.65 37.10 -4.84
C VAL A 165 -12.28 36.40 -3.53
N PHE A 166 -13.11 36.53 -2.50
CA PHE A 166 -12.93 35.77 -1.26
C PHE A 166 -13.02 34.26 -1.52
N SER A 167 -12.16 33.50 -0.85
CA SER A 167 -12.32 32.05 -0.72
C SER A 167 -13.63 31.70 -0.02
N PRO A 168 -14.11 30.45 -0.16
CA PRO A 168 -15.01 29.87 0.82
C PRO A 168 -14.48 30.08 2.25
N PRO A 169 -15.37 30.28 3.24
CA PRO A 169 -14.95 30.47 4.63
C PRO A 169 -14.44 29.15 5.23
N SER A 170 -13.39 29.23 6.03
CA SER A 170 -12.95 28.17 6.94
C SER A 170 -13.53 28.40 8.32
N ASN A 171 -13.96 27.33 8.97
CA ASN A 171 -14.41 27.40 10.36
C ASN A 171 -13.21 27.47 11.30
N VAL A 172 -13.36 28.23 12.36
CA VAL A 172 -12.41 28.23 13.47
C VAL A 172 -12.98 27.35 14.58
N ILE A 173 -12.32 26.22 14.84
CA ILE A 173 -12.79 25.20 15.78
C ILE A 173 -11.94 25.18 17.06
N ALA A 174 -12.46 24.56 18.11
CA ALA A 174 -11.70 24.35 19.34
C ALA A 174 -10.53 23.40 19.08
N ALA A 175 -9.37 23.69 19.68
CA ALA A 175 -8.24 22.75 19.70
C ALA A 175 -8.61 21.48 20.49
N PRO A 176 -7.96 20.33 20.19
CA PRO A 176 -8.12 19.13 20.99
C PRO A 176 -7.63 19.36 22.43
N ALA A 177 -8.11 18.53 23.36
CA ALA A 177 -7.76 18.64 24.78
C ALA A 177 -6.27 18.34 25.08
N SER A 178 -5.62 17.53 24.23
CA SER A 178 -4.17 17.32 24.24
C SER A 178 -3.69 17.11 22.81
N LEU A 179 -2.42 17.41 22.54
CA LEU A 179 -1.81 17.08 21.26
C LEU A 179 -1.07 15.73 21.34
N PRO A 180 -1.00 14.97 20.23
CA PRO A 180 -0.25 13.73 20.20
C PRO A 180 1.26 13.98 20.31
N ALA A 181 2.01 12.97 20.74
CA ALA A 181 3.47 13.04 20.65
C ALA A 181 3.91 12.93 19.17
N PRO A 182 4.83 13.79 18.69
CA PRO A 182 5.44 13.61 17.37
C PRO A 182 6.09 12.23 17.23
N ASN A 183 6.14 11.71 16.02
CA ASN A 183 6.78 10.44 15.71
C ASN A 183 8.02 10.69 14.85
N LEU A 184 9.20 10.38 15.41
CA LEU A 184 10.49 10.59 14.76
C LEU A 184 10.86 9.38 13.91
N SER A 185 11.25 9.61 12.65
CA SER A 185 11.71 8.54 11.76
C SER A 185 13.10 8.07 12.16
N ALA A 186 13.25 6.78 12.43
CA ALA A 186 14.53 6.12 12.67
C ALA A 186 14.96 5.33 11.42
N PRO A 187 16.27 5.17 11.16
CA PRO A 187 17.40 5.70 11.93
C PRO A 187 17.68 7.20 11.72
N ILE A 188 18.32 7.82 12.72
CA ILE A 188 18.92 9.16 12.62
C ILE A 188 20.45 8.99 12.71
N PHE A 189 21.21 9.61 11.82
CA PHE A 189 22.65 9.40 11.71
C PHE A 189 23.49 10.57 12.26
N GLY A 190 24.72 10.28 12.68
CA GLY A 190 25.70 11.31 13.00
C GLY A 190 26.01 12.21 11.79
N CYS A 191 26.28 13.50 12.03
CA CYS A 191 26.40 14.57 11.04
C CYS A 191 25.13 14.94 10.27
N GLN A 192 24.03 14.21 10.45
CA GLN A 192 22.74 14.59 9.86
C GLN A 192 22.31 15.94 10.43
N THR A 193 21.71 16.78 9.59
CA THR A 193 21.24 18.15 9.96
C THR A 193 19.73 18.33 9.84
N PHE A 194 19.02 17.28 9.45
CA PHE A 194 17.57 17.27 9.32
C PHE A 194 16.97 16.09 10.09
N VAL A 195 15.74 16.23 10.57
CA VAL A 195 15.02 15.14 11.23
C VAL A 195 13.66 14.99 10.59
N ASP A 196 13.39 13.81 10.04
CA ASP A 196 12.08 13.43 9.52
C ASP A 196 11.13 13.05 10.65
N MET A 197 9.93 13.62 10.63
CA MET A 197 8.91 13.31 11.62
C MET A 197 7.49 13.45 11.06
N ASP A 198 6.57 12.66 11.61
CA ASP A 198 5.14 12.68 11.32
C ASP A 198 4.30 12.74 12.61
N GLY A 199 2.98 12.60 12.46
CA GLY A 199 2.03 12.71 13.58
C GLY A 199 1.87 14.15 14.09
N LEU A 200 2.18 15.14 13.24
CA LEU A 200 2.10 16.54 13.58
C LEU A 200 0.68 17.06 13.39
N THR A 201 0.18 17.82 14.36
CA THR A 201 -1.10 18.51 14.27
C THR A 201 -0.89 19.83 13.54
N GLN A 202 -1.63 20.06 12.46
CA GLN A 202 -1.54 21.30 11.70
C GLN A 202 -1.83 22.52 12.60
N GLY A 203 -0.97 23.53 12.50
CA GLY A 203 -1.03 24.73 13.34
C GLY A 203 -0.32 24.60 14.68
N ALA A 204 0.19 23.42 15.07
CA ALA A 204 0.96 23.26 16.29
C ALA A 204 2.41 23.75 16.12
N THR A 205 2.98 24.28 17.20
CA THR A 205 4.42 24.55 17.32
C THR A 205 5.12 23.28 17.77
N VAL A 206 6.08 22.81 16.98
CA VAL A 206 6.93 21.66 17.29
C VAL A 206 8.27 22.16 17.82
N GLU A 207 8.73 21.56 18.91
CA GLU A 207 10.04 21.78 19.50
C GLU A 207 10.85 20.48 19.45
N VAL A 208 12.06 20.54 18.92
CA VAL A 208 12.98 19.39 18.80
C VAL A 208 14.09 19.52 19.83
N PHE A 209 14.45 18.41 20.47
CA PHE A 209 15.49 18.35 21.49
C PHE A 209 16.56 17.32 21.15
N ASP A 210 17.81 17.69 21.42
CA ASP A 210 18.94 16.77 21.49
C ASP A 210 19.34 16.59 22.95
N SER A 211 19.14 15.37 23.47
CA SER A 211 19.57 14.97 24.81
C SER A 211 19.06 15.91 25.91
N GLY A 212 17.84 16.44 25.71
CA GLY A 212 17.15 17.39 26.59
C GLY A 212 17.41 18.87 26.29
N VAL A 213 18.31 19.21 25.35
CA VAL A 213 18.59 20.59 24.93
C VAL A 213 17.75 20.93 23.70
N SER A 214 16.99 22.02 23.76
CA SER A 214 16.18 22.48 22.62
C SER A 214 17.06 22.91 21.46
N LEU A 215 16.76 22.38 20.27
CA LEU A 215 17.39 22.73 19.00
C LEU A 215 16.62 23.84 18.25
N GLY A 216 15.41 24.17 18.73
CA GLY A 216 14.57 25.21 18.16
C GLY A 216 13.12 24.77 17.99
N THR A 217 12.31 25.71 17.52
CA THR A 217 10.88 25.52 17.29
C THR A 217 10.49 25.93 15.87
N PHE A 218 9.51 25.26 15.30
CA PHE A 218 8.85 25.67 14.07
C PHE A 218 7.35 25.42 14.19
N CYS A 219 6.54 26.10 13.37
CA CYS A 219 5.11 25.81 13.30
C CYS A 219 4.84 24.83 12.16
N SER A 220 4.06 23.78 12.42
CA SER A 220 3.78 22.76 11.43
C SER A 220 2.51 23.09 10.65
N CYS A 221 2.66 23.46 9.38
CA CYS A 221 1.54 23.53 8.44
C CYS A 221 1.22 22.17 7.78
N TRP A 222 2.04 21.15 8.05
CA TRP A 222 1.95 19.82 7.45
C TRP A 222 1.85 18.73 8.52
N GLY A 223 1.30 17.57 8.17
CA GLY A 223 1.23 16.41 9.07
C GLY A 223 2.55 15.65 9.23
N ALA A 224 3.48 15.86 8.30
CA ALA A 224 4.84 15.33 8.30
C ALA A 224 5.81 16.39 7.74
N VAL A 225 7.05 16.39 8.22
CA VAL A 225 8.07 17.39 7.86
C VAL A 225 9.48 16.79 7.84
N HIS A 226 10.32 17.34 6.96
CA HIS A 226 11.77 17.17 6.98
C HIS A 226 12.40 18.40 7.63
N CYS A 227 12.58 18.38 8.96
CA CYS A 227 12.92 19.57 9.72
C CYS A 227 14.44 19.80 9.79
N ASN A 228 14.94 20.94 9.28
CA ASN A 228 16.32 21.36 9.52
C ASN A 228 16.50 21.70 11.00
N VAL A 229 17.42 21.01 11.69
CA VAL A 229 17.73 21.26 13.11
C VAL A 229 18.89 22.24 13.30
N GLY A 230 19.44 22.78 12.21
CA GLY A 230 20.43 23.86 12.19
C GLY A 230 21.83 23.46 12.67
N THR A 231 22.02 22.21 13.09
CA THR A 231 23.28 21.69 13.62
C THR A 231 23.48 20.23 13.23
N ALA A 232 24.74 19.81 13.15
CA ALA A 232 25.10 18.42 12.92
C ALA A 232 24.85 17.61 14.20
N LEU A 233 24.09 16.51 14.07
CA LEU A 233 23.77 15.62 15.18
C LEU A 233 24.95 14.71 15.55
N ALA A 234 25.09 14.38 16.84
CA ALA A 234 26.20 13.58 17.35
C ALA A 234 25.77 12.14 17.69
N THR A 235 26.59 11.16 17.29
CA THR A 235 26.34 9.74 17.60
C THR A 235 26.20 9.49 19.10
N GLY A 236 25.20 8.70 19.49
CA GLY A 236 24.89 8.34 20.87
C GLY A 236 23.90 9.30 21.56
N HIS A 237 23.63 10.46 20.96
CA HIS A 237 22.63 11.40 21.47
C HIS A 237 21.20 10.89 21.27
N ALA A 238 20.26 11.41 22.05
CA ALA A 238 18.85 11.02 22.00
C ALA A 238 17.99 12.18 21.48
N ILE A 239 17.41 12.01 20.29
CA ILE A 239 16.50 13.00 19.70
C ILE A 239 15.09 12.76 20.19
N THR A 240 14.44 13.82 20.65
CA THR A 240 13.03 13.83 21.05
C THR A 240 12.35 15.08 20.49
N ALA A 241 11.02 15.06 20.36
CA ALA A 241 10.24 16.21 19.96
C ALA A 241 8.91 16.27 20.72
N LYS A 242 8.36 17.47 20.88
CA LYS A 242 7.00 17.68 21.41
C LYS A 242 6.29 18.73 20.57
N GLN A 243 4.97 18.71 20.57
CA GLN A 243 4.15 19.73 19.93
C GLN A 243 3.24 20.43 20.97
N SER A 244 3.00 21.71 20.76
CA SER A 244 2.19 22.58 21.62
C SER A 244 1.43 23.59 20.78
N MET A 245 0.24 23.99 21.21
CA MET A 245 -0.49 25.14 20.68
C MET A 245 -0.49 26.24 21.74
N MET A 246 -0.04 27.44 21.35
CA MET A 246 0.13 28.55 22.28
C MET A 246 -1.20 29.21 22.65
N ALA A 247 -1.20 29.85 23.84
CA ALA A 247 -2.26 30.69 24.41
C ALA A 247 -2.61 31.93 23.58
N ARG A 248 -3.13 31.76 22.36
CA ARG A 248 -3.98 32.78 21.73
C ARG A 248 -5.41 32.50 22.17
N ALA A 249 -6.14 33.55 22.59
CA ALA A 249 -7.49 33.45 23.14
C ALA A 249 -7.66 32.56 24.41
N GLY A 250 -6.59 32.34 25.20
CA GLY A 250 -6.67 31.61 26.48
C GLY A 250 -6.64 30.08 26.37
N CYS A 251 -6.30 29.54 25.19
CA CYS A 251 -6.18 28.11 24.93
C CYS A 251 -4.71 27.67 24.90
N THR A 252 -4.28 26.90 25.90
CA THR A 252 -2.97 26.21 25.86
C THR A 252 -3.24 24.72 25.77
N THR A 253 -2.77 24.09 24.68
CA THR A 253 -2.80 22.63 24.55
C THR A 253 -1.37 22.14 24.37
N ASP A 254 -0.89 21.40 25.36
CA ASP A 254 0.42 20.74 25.30
C ASP A 254 0.25 19.27 24.88
N GLY A 255 1.25 18.76 24.15
CA GLY A 255 1.38 17.35 23.81
C GLY A 255 2.46 16.65 24.63
N ALA A 256 2.41 15.31 24.61
CA ALA A 256 3.44 14.48 25.21
C ALA A 256 4.77 14.55 24.41
N MET A 257 5.88 14.27 25.08
CA MET A 257 7.18 14.09 24.42
C MET A 257 7.17 12.80 23.59
N SER A 258 7.81 12.82 22.43
CA SER A 258 8.04 11.63 21.61
C SER A 258 8.89 10.59 22.34
N SER A 259 8.81 9.34 21.87
CA SER A 259 9.86 8.36 22.14
C SER A 259 11.21 8.89 21.65
N ALA A 260 12.28 8.58 22.38
CA ALA A 260 13.63 8.97 22.02
C ALA A 260 14.17 8.09 20.89
N VAL A 261 14.74 8.72 19.86
CA VAL A 261 15.50 8.03 18.80
C VAL A 261 16.98 8.29 19.01
N THR A 262 17.76 7.23 19.18
CA THR A 262 19.21 7.34 19.35
C THR A 262 19.88 7.61 18.01
N VAL A 263 20.74 8.63 17.96
CA VAL A 263 21.59 8.92 16.82
C VAL A 263 22.66 7.83 16.69
N ILE A 264 22.75 7.17 15.55
CA ILE A 264 23.72 6.11 15.28
C ILE A 264 24.81 6.60 14.32
N ALA A 265 25.93 5.88 14.25
CA ALA A 265 26.92 6.15 13.22
C ALA A 265 26.33 5.86 11.82
N PRO A 266 26.68 6.62 10.77
CA PRO A 266 26.32 6.29 9.40
C PRO A 266 26.75 4.87 9.04
N ASP A 267 25.87 4.15 8.35
CA ASP A 267 26.09 2.80 7.84
C ASP A 267 25.44 2.62 6.47
N ALA A 268 25.41 1.39 5.94
CA ALA A 268 24.89 1.07 4.61
C ALA A 268 23.46 1.58 4.32
N ARG A 269 22.67 1.95 5.34
CA ARG A 269 21.33 2.54 5.16
C ARG A 269 21.36 3.97 4.61
N ILE A 270 22.52 4.64 4.59
CA ILE A 270 22.68 5.93 3.88
C ILE A 270 22.85 5.75 2.36
N LYS A 271 22.75 4.52 1.83
CA LYS A 271 22.90 4.26 0.39
C LYS A 271 21.93 5.13 -0.41
N PRO A 272 22.42 6.05 -1.29
CA PRO A 272 21.55 6.86 -2.11
C PRO A 272 20.91 6.00 -3.21
N VAL A 273 19.74 6.41 -3.69
CA VAL A 273 19.03 5.71 -4.78
C VAL A 273 19.00 6.62 -6.00
N LEU A 274 19.63 6.19 -7.09
CA LEU A 274 19.56 6.89 -8.38
C LEU A 274 18.37 6.33 -9.16
N GLU A 275 17.32 7.14 -9.29
CA GLU A 275 16.03 6.70 -9.87
C GLU A 275 16.14 6.46 -11.39
N PRO A 276 15.76 5.27 -11.89
CA PRO A 276 15.60 5.03 -13.31
C PRO A 276 14.27 5.61 -13.85
N VAL A 277 14.12 5.86 -15.15
CA VAL A 277 15.07 5.66 -16.25
C VAL A 277 15.79 6.97 -16.57
N LEU A 278 17.09 6.89 -16.88
CA LEU A 278 17.86 8.02 -17.41
C LEU A 278 17.91 7.95 -18.94
N TYR A 279 17.65 9.06 -19.63
CA TYR A 279 17.67 9.13 -21.08
C TYR A 279 18.80 10.00 -21.64
N ASP A 280 19.19 9.68 -22.87
CA ASP A 280 20.09 10.50 -23.67
C ASP A 280 19.58 11.94 -23.78
N GLY A 281 20.44 12.90 -23.38
CA GLY A 281 20.11 14.32 -23.35
C GLY A 281 19.56 14.84 -22.03
N ASP A 282 19.32 14.00 -21.02
CA ASP A 282 18.89 14.46 -19.70
C ASP A 282 19.96 15.33 -19.02
N GLN A 283 19.54 16.43 -18.42
CA GLN A 283 20.40 17.34 -17.64
C GLN A 283 19.99 17.43 -16.17
N LEU A 284 19.00 16.67 -15.76
CA LEU A 284 18.54 16.53 -14.39
C LEU A 284 18.56 15.03 -14.07
N VAL A 285 18.99 14.69 -12.86
CA VAL A 285 18.87 13.33 -12.33
C VAL A 285 18.16 13.38 -10.98
N ARG A 286 17.45 12.33 -10.65
CA ARG A 286 16.77 12.19 -9.37
C ARG A 286 17.55 11.23 -8.47
N VAL A 287 17.95 11.73 -7.30
CA VAL A 287 18.67 10.98 -6.28
C VAL A 287 17.85 11.00 -5.00
N ASP A 288 17.25 9.86 -4.66
CA ASP A 288 16.48 9.65 -3.45
C ASP A 288 17.39 9.19 -2.28
N ASN A 289 16.86 9.19 -1.06
CA ASN A 289 17.58 8.91 0.19
C ASN A 289 18.79 9.83 0.43
N GLN A 290 18.62 11.12 0.14
CA GLN A 290 19.61 12.15 0.48
C GLN A 290 19.54 12.46 1.98
N ILE A 291 20.62 12.23 2.71
CA ILE A 291 20.72 12.55 4.14
C ILE A 291 21.29 13.96 4.29
N GLY A 292 20.44 14.89 4.74
CA GLY A 292 20.81 16.29 4.93
C GLY A 292 22.04 16.46 5.82
N GLY A 293 22.98 17.31 5.41
CA GLY A 293 24.33 17.44 6.00
C GLY A 293 25.40 16.62 5.28
N GLY A 294 25.00 15.72 4.38
CA GLY A 294 25.88 14.98 3.48
C GLY A 294 26.19 15.71 2.17
N VAL A 295 27.02 15.07 1.35
CA VAL A 295 27.36 15.52 -0.01
C VAL A 295 27.04 14.40 -1.00
N ILE A 296 26.35 14.73 -2.09
CA ILE A 296 26.12 13.83 -3.21
C ILE A 296 27.16 14.10 -4.29
N THR A 297 27.90 13.07 -4.69
CA THR A 297 28.84 13.14 -5.82
C THR A 297 28.37 12.19 -6.92
N LEU A 298 28.24 12.71 -8.14
CA LEU A 298 27.83 11.92 -9.29
C LEU A 298 29.06 11.47 -10.09
N TYR A 299 29.02 10.21 -10.50
CA TYR A 299 30.07 9.58 -11.30
C TYR A 299 29.49 8.99 -12.57
N ALA A 300 30.30 8.93 -13.63
CA ALA A 300 29.94 8.23 -14.84
C ALA A 300 31.11 7.60 -15.59
N ARG A 301 30.83 6.52 -16.28
CA ARG A 301 31.74 5.81 -17.21
C ARG A 301 31.07 5.65 -18.57
N ALA A 302 31.85 5.72 -19.65
CA ALA A 302 31.32 5.60 -21.01
C ALA A 302 30.79 4.19 -21.33
N ASN A 303 31.30 3.17 -20.64
CA ASN A 303 30.85 1.78 -20.70
C ASN A 303 31.45 1.02 -19.50
N ALA A 304 31.12 -0.27 -19.34
CA ALA A 304 31.56 -1.09 -18.22
C ALA A 304 33.10 -1.22 -18.07
N SER A 305 33.85 -1.03 -19.15
CA SER A 305 35.32 -1.13 -19.19
C SER A 305 36.02 0.22 -19.15
N ALA A 306 35.28 1.33 -19.26
CA ALA A 306 35.83 2.68 -19.24
C ALA A 306 36.15 3.12 -17.80
N PRO A 307 37.17 3.99 -17.59
CA PRO A 307 37.40 4.60 -16.30
C PRO A 307 36.18 5.43 -15.89
N GLU A 308 35.91 5.42 -14.59
CA GLU A 308 34.87 6.25 -13.99
C GLU A 308 35.40 7.66 -13.78
N ASN A 309 34.62 8.65 -14.21
CA ASN A 309 34.92 10.07 -14.08
C ASN A 309 33.86 10.71 -13.17
N GLU A 310 34.30 11.62 -12.32
CA GLU A 310 33.40 12.47 -11.54
C GLU A 310 32.72 13.49 -12.45
N LEU A 311 31.38 13.55 -12.39
CA LEU A 311 30.58 14.58 -13.07
C LEU A 311 30.50 15.87 -12.24
N GLY A 312 30.52 15.71 -10.92
CA GLY A 312 30.62 16.78 -9.93
C GLY A 312 29.90 16.43 -8.62
N ARG A 313 29.88 17.39 -7.70
CA ARG A 313 29.21 17.27 -6.39
C ARG A 313 28.17 18.35 -6.12
N ALA A 314 27.17 18.01 -5.30
CA ALA A 314 26.09 18.85 -4.80
C ALA A 314 25.88 18.57 -3.29
N GLY A 315 25.34 19.53 -2.55
CA GLY A 315 24.92 19.30 -1.16
C GLY A 315 23.65 18.43 -1.11
N ALA A 316 23.60 17.49 -0.17
CA ALA A 316 22.40 16.68 0.05
C ALA A 316 21.28 17.54 0.65
N SER A 317 20.06 17.42 0.13
CA SER A 317 18.90 18.20 0.58
C SER A 317 17.61 17.39 0.54
N GLN A 318 16.52 17.98 1.01
CA GLN A 318 15.16 17.41 0.90
C GLN A 318 14.66 17.30 -0.54
N PHE A 319 15.32 17.96 -1.49
CA PHE A 319 14.97 17.92 -2.90
C PHE A 319 15.83 16.87 -3.61
N ASP A 320 15.16 15.95 -4.30
CA ASP A 320 15.77 14.80 -4.98
C ASP A 320 16.41 15.15 -6.33
N ILE A 321 16.06 16.30 -6.93
CA ILE A 321 16.54 16.72 -8.25
C ILE A 321 17.92 17.38 -8.19
N ILE A 322 18.89 16.81 -8.91
CA ILE A 322 20.24 17.34 -9.08
C ILE A 322 20.49 17.69 -10.55
N ALA A 323 20.89 18.94 -10.81
CA ALA A 323 21.26 19.40 -12.13
C ALA A 323 22.69 19.00 -12.54
N LEU A 324 22.92 18.76 -13.83
CA LEU A 324 24.20 18.32 -14.38
C LEU A 324 24.91 19.44 -15.14
N ASN A 325 26.25 19.42 -15.11
CA ASN A 325 27.07 20.34 -15.91
C ASN A 325 26.93 20.10 -17.43
N ALA A 326 26.57 18.89 -17.84
CA ALA A 326 26.41 18.51 -19.25
C ALA A 326 25.30 17.45 -19.38
N PRO A 327 24.62 17.36 -20.55
CA PRO A 327 23.65 16.30 -20.80
C PRO A 327 24.28 14.91 -20.70
N LEU A 328 23.50 13.95 -20.22
CA LEU A 328 23.84 12.53 -20.26
C LEU A 328 23.90 12.02 -21.71
N THR A 329 24.77 11.05 -21.95
CA THR A 329 24.95 10.43 -23.27
C THR A 329 24.53 8.96 -23.24
N VAL A 330 23.83 8.49 -24.28
CA VAL A 330 23.43 7.08 -24.42
C VAL A 330 24.58 6.09 -24.13
N GLY A 331 24.29 5.04 -23.36
CA GLY A 331 25.26 4.00 -22.98
C GLY A 331 26.20 4.36 -21.83
N GLN A 332 26.21 5.62 -21.40
CA GLN A 332 26.90 6.06 -20.18
C GLN A 332 26.30 5.34 -18.96
N ILE A 333 27.15 4.92 -18.03
CA ILE A 333 26.72 4.30 -16.78
C ILE A 333 26.99 5.29 -15.66
N VAL A 334 25.93 5.68 -14.94
CA VAL A 334 25.91 6.74 -13.91
C VAL A 334 25.65 6.12 -12.54
N ARG A 335 26.30 6.63 -11.50
CA ARG A 335 25.95 6.31 -10.10
C ARG A 335 26.18 7.51 -9.19
N ALA A 336 25.45 7.54 -8.07
CA ALA A 336 25.59 8.55 -7.04
C ALA A 336 26.36 7.99 -5.84
N LYS A 337 27.18 8.83 -5.21
CA LYS A 337 27.83 8.55 -3.92
C LYS A 337 27.33 9.54 -2.89
N GLN A 338 26.88 9.05 -1.74
CA GLN A 338 26.57 9.87 -0.57
C GLN A 338 27.70 9.76 0.43
N SER A 339 28.27 10.90 0.80
CA SER A 339 29.29 11.02 1.85
C SER A 339 28.69 11.72 3.07
N LEU A 340 28.65 11.04 4.22
CA LEU A 340 28.16 11.58 5.48
C LEU A 340 29.10 11.17 6.62
N CYS A 341 29.62 12.14 7.38
CA CYS A 341 30.48 11.87 8.55
C CYS A 341 31.71 10.97 8.22
N GLY A 342 32.22 11.04 7.00
CA GLY A 342 33.34 10.21 6.51
C GLY A 342 32.98 8.78 6.09
N HIS A 343 31.69 8.42 6.13
CA HIS A 343 31.17 7.18 5.56
C HIS A 343 30.61 7.44 4.16
N ASP A 344 30.92 6.53 3.23
CA ASP A 344 30.57 6.64 1.82
C ASP A 344 29.74 5.43 1.41
N GLU A 345 28.59 5.68 0.79
CA GLU A 345 27.78 4.64 0.13
C GLU A 345 27.45 5.03 -1.31
N PHE A 346 27.35 4.02 -2.17
CA PHE A 346 27.10 4.20 -3.60
C PHE A 346 25.73 3.64 -3.99
N SER A 347 25.01 4.37 -4.84
CA SER A 347 23.82 3.86 -5.50
C SER A 347 24.17 2.68 -6.42
N ASP A 348 23.15 1.89 -6.75
CA ASP A 348 23.27 0.98 -7.89
C ASP A 348 23.45 1.81 -9.18
N PRO A 349 24.28 1.33 -10.13
CA PRO A 349 24.56 2.07 -11.35
C PRO A 349 23.40 1.98 -12.34
N GLN A 350 23.05 3.11 -12.96
CA GLN A 350 22.04 3.21 -14.01
C GLN A 350 22.70 3.41 -15.37
N THR A 351 22.24 2.68 -16.39
CA THR A 351 22.69 2.88 -17.77
C THR A 351 21.75 3.83 -18.49
N VAL A 352 22.30 4.88 -19.07
CA VAL A 352 21.57 5.88 -19.86
C VAL A 352 21.00 5.23 -21.11
N GLN A 353 19.68 5.26 -21.23
CA GLN A 353 18.95 4.66 -22.34
C GLN A 353 18.90 5.62 -23.53
N PRO A 354 18.75 5.09 -24.77
CA PRO A 354 18.42 5.93 -25.90
C PRO A 354 17.13 6.70 -25.64
N ARG A 355 17.10 7.99 -26.00
CA ARG A 355 15.85 8.76 -25.98
C ARG A 355 14.84 8.11 -26.95
N PRO A 356 13.56 7.96 -26.56
CA PRO A 356 12.53 7.44 -27.44
C PRO A 356 12.41 8.23 -28.75
N VAL A 357 12.17 7.53 -29.86
CA VAL A 357 12.05 8.15 -31.20
C VAL A 357 10.85 9.09 -31.29
N SER A 358 9.78 8.77 -30.55
CA SER A 358 8.59 9.61 -30.41
C SER A 358 8.13 9.61 -28.96
N ILE A 359 7.74 10.78 -28.47
CA ILE A 359 7.13 10.97 -27.16
C ILE A 359 5.61 11.11 -27.38
N ALA A 360 4.82 10.21 -26.80
CA ALA A 360 3.36 10.24 -26.95
C ALA A 360 2.74 11.35 -26.07
N ALA A 361 1.55 11.83 -26.48
CA ALA A 361 0.77 12.71 -25.65
C ALA A 361 0.34 11.95 -24.37
N PRO A 362 0.53 12.52 -23.17
CA PRO A 362 -0.01 11.92 -21.96
C PRO A 362 -1.54 12.05 -21.94
N VAL A 363 -2.18 11.43 -20.94
CA VAL A 363 -3.63 11.47 -20.73
C VAL A 363 -3.93 12.08 -19.37
N VAL A 364 -4.63 13.21 -19.34
CA VAL A 364 -5.18 13.77 -18.10
C VAL A 364 -6.41 12.93 -17.71
N ARG A 365 -6.43 12.39 -16.49
CA ARG A 365 -7.52 11.50 -16.05
C ARG A 365 -8.73 12.32 -15.60
N ALA A 366 -9.85 12.11 -16.28
CA ALA A 366 -11.14 12.72 -15.97
C ALA A 366 -11.97 11.85 -14.99
N PRO A 367 -12.96 12.42 -14.28
CA PRO A 367 -13.31 13.85 -14.22
C PRO A 367 -12.38 14.66 -13.31
N LEU A 368 -12.31 15.97 -13.57
CA LEU A 368 -11.68 16.97 -12.71
C LEU A 368 -12.73 17.97 -12.22
N TYR A 369 -12.59 18.46 -11.00
CA TYR A 369 -13.59 19.33 -10.37
C TYR A 369 -12.99 20.67 -9.91
N ASP A 370 -13.86 21.68 -9.89
CA ASP A 370 -13.58 23.03 -9.41
C ASP A 370 -12.93 23.02 -8.02
N CYS A 371 -12.01 23.96 -7.77
CA CYS A 371 -11.18 24.08 -6.58
C CYS A 371 -10.22 22.91 -6.28
N GLY A 372 -10.16 21.87 -7.12
CA GLY A 372 -9.18 20.80 -6.96
C GLY A 372 -7.74 21.29 -7.13
N THR A 373 -6.79 20.64 -6.48
CA THR A 373 -5.35 20.98 -6.55
C THR A 373 -4.48 19.80 -7.00
N LEU A 374 -5.08 18.73 -7.50
CA LEU A 374 -4.40 17.50 -7.90
C LEU A 374 -4.89 17.06 -9.28
N VAL A 375 -3.94 16.80 -10.18
CA VAL A 375 -4.22 16.34 -11.55
C VAL A 375 -3.46 15.04 -11.82
N PRO A 376 -4.14 13.88 -11.81
CA PRO A 376 -3.56 12.62 -12.26
C PRO A 376 -3.31 12.62 -13.77
N VAL A 377 -2.09 12.28 -14.17
CA VAL A 377 -1.63 12.21 -15.56
C VAL A 377 -1.06 10.82 -15.85
N ASP A 378 -1.65 10.15 -16.82
CA ASP A 378 -1.33 8.79 -17.25
C ASP A 378 -0.59 8.78 -18.61
N GLY A 379 0.04 7.65 -18.97
CA GLY A 379 0.74 7.50 -20.25
C GLY A 379 2.04 8.31 -20.34
N VAL A 380 2.65 8.63 -19.18
CA VAL A 380 3.94 9.31 -19.11
C VAL A 380 5.08 8.28 -19.18
N LEU A 381 6.29 8.71 -19.52
CA LEU A 381 7.47 7.84 -19.48
C LEU A 381 8.12 7.96 -18.09
N PRO A 382 8.59 6.85 -17.48
CA PRO A 382 9.36 6.92 -16.24
C PRO A 382 10.58 7.83 -16.41
N GLY A 383 10.82 8.75 -15.47
CA GLY A 383 11.85 9.79 -15.54
C GLY A 383 11.43 11.07 -16.27
N ALA A 384 10.26 11.12 -16.91
CA ALA A 384 9.83 12.31 -17.65
C ALA A 384 9.49 13.48 -16.73
N GLN A 385 9.80 14.69 -17.17
CA GLN A 385 9.26 15.93 -16.58
C GLN A 385 7.84 16.13 -17.10
N VAL A 386 6.85 16.18 -16.21
CA VAL A 386 5.43 16.34 -16.55
C VAL A 386 4.99 17.74 -16.15
N ARG A 387 4.44 18.50 -17.12
CA ARG A 387 3.90 19.84 -16.90
C ARG A 387 2.39 19.83 -17.16
N VAL A 388 1.64 20.46 -16.28
CA VAL A 388 0.18 20.60 -16.39
C VAL A 388 -0.16 22.06 -16.66
N PHE A 389 -1.11 22.27 -17.56
CA PHE A 389 -1.57 23.58 -17.99
C PHE A 389 -3.07 23.72 -17.78
N GLN A 390 -3.51 24.88 -17.28
CA GLN A 390 -4.92 25.28 -17.21
C GLN A 390 -5.15 26.43 -18.18
N SER A 391 -5.98 26.22 -19.19
CA SER A 391 -6.25 27.20 -20.25
C SER A 391 -4.97 27.79 -20.89
N GLY A 392 -3.92 26.96 -21.00
CA GLY A 392 -2.60 27.32 -21.55
C GLY A 392 -1.59 27.88 -20.54
N PHE A 393 -1.99 28.20 -19.30
CA PHE A 393 -1.08 28.65 -18.26
C PHE A 393 -0.44 27.46 -17.53
N PRO A 394 0.88 27.43 -17.29
CA PRO A 394 1.51 26.36 -16.51
C PRO A 394 1.06 26.45 -15.05
N VAL A 395 0.47 25.36 -14.55
CA VAL A 395 -0.07 25.31 -13.18
C VAL A 395 0.52 24.17 -12.35
N GLY A 396 1.23 23.22 -12.94
CA GLY A 396 1.82 22.10 -12.20
C GLY A 396 3.07 21.53 -12.87
N PHE A 397 3.93 20.93 -12.05
CA PHE A 397 5.14 20.24 -12.47
C PHE A 397 5.37 19.03 -11.56
N ALA A 398 5.79 17.91 -12.13
CA ALA A 398 6.28 16.75 -11.39
C ALA A 398 7.28 15.95 -12.24
N LEU A 399 8.14 15.17 -11.60
CA LEU A 399 8.88 14.10 -12.25
C LEU A 399 8.08 12.80 -12.16
N ALA A 400 7.93 12.09 -13.27
CA ALA A 400 7.22 10.82 -13.31
C ALA A 400 8.13 9.69 -12.79
N GLY A 401 7.78 9.05 -11.68
CA GLY A 401 8.48 7.83 -11.21
C GLY A 401 8.06 6.55 -11.95
N GLY A 402 6.95 6.60 -12.68
CA GLY A 402 6.39 5.49 -13.48
C GLY A 402 5.69 6.06 -14.70
N SER A 403 4.69 5.35 -15.25
CA SER A 403 3.89 5.89 -16.35
C SER A 403 2.59 6.57 -15.95
N THR A 404 2.42 6.79 -14.65
CA THR A 404 1.38 7.62 -14.05
C THR A 404 2.02 8.51 -12.99
N VAL A 405 1.54 9.75 -12.88
CA VAL A 405 1.97 10.72 -11.87
C VAL A 405 0.80 11.61 -11.47
N THR A 406 0.65 11.89 -10.17
CA THR A 406 -0.26 12.93 -9.68
C THR A 406 0.50 14.24 -9.59
N VAL A 407 0.05 15.28 -10.29
CA VAL A 407 0.69 16.60 -10.29
C VAL A 407 -0.10 17.53 -9.38
N HIS A 408 0.56 18.11 -8.36
CA HIS A 408 -0.01 19.19 -7.58
C HIS A 408 -0.08 20.46 -8.44
N VAL A 409 -1.25 21.11 -8.46
CA VAL A 409 -1.49 22.31 -9.27
C VAL A 409 -1.79 23.53 -8.41
N GLY A 410 -1.21 24.65 -8.81
CA GLY A 410 -1.41 25.96 -8.24
C GLY A 410 -1.33 27.03 -9.36
N PRO A 411 -2.38 27.84 -9.56
CA PRO A 411 -3.55 27.95 -8.71
C PRO A 411 -4.56 26.80 -8.89
N ALA A 412 -5.56 26.73 -8.01
CA ALA A 412 -6.58 25.68 -8.02
C ALA A 412 -7.36 25.62 -9.35
N LEU A 413 -7.90 24.44 -9.65
CA LEU A 413 -8.70 24.19 -10.84
C LEU A 413 -9.95 25.06 -10.85
N GLN A 414 -10.34 25.56 -12.03
CA GLN A 414 -11.52 26.41 -12.19
C GLN A 414 -12.54 25.78 -13.13
N ASN A 415 -13.80 25.75 -12.70
CA ASN A 415 -14.92 25.25 -13.51
C ASN A 415 -14.96 25.86 -14.92
N GLY A 416 -15.09 24.99 -15.93
CA GLY A 416 -15.14 25.36 -17.34
C GLY A 416 -13.78 25.58 -18.02
N ASN A 417 -12.67 25.62 -17.28
CA ASN A 417 -11.34 25.68 -17.88
C ASN A 417 -10.90 24.30 -18.38
N ASP A 418 -10.06 24.31 -19.41
CA ASP A 418 -9.49 23.10 -20.00
C ASP A 418 -8.12 22.80 -19.40
N ILE A 419 -7.94 21.55 -18.97
CA ILE A 419 -6.68 21.03 -18.44
C ILE A 419 -5.99 20.17 -19.49
N THR A 420 -4.71 20.46 -19.71
CA THR A 420 -3.83 19.67 -20.59
C THR A 420 -2.52 19.36 -19.87
N ALA A 421 -1.82 18.32 -20.31
CA ALA A 421 -0.51 17.97 -19.81
C ALA A 421 0.47 17.69 -20.97
N SER A 422 1.76 17.93 -20.74
CA SER A 422 2.84 17.48 -21.62
C SER A 422 3.92 16.78 -20.80
N GLN A 423 4.73 15.96 -21.46
CA GLN A 423 5.89 15.32 -20.87
C GLN A 423 7.16 15.65 -21.66
N ARG A 424 8.30 15.79 -20.98
CA ARG A 424 9.61 16.07 -21.57
C ARG A 424 10.61 14.99 -21.19
N VAL A 425 11.33 14.47 -22.17
CA VAL A 425 12.33 13.40 -22.02
C VAL A 425 13.58 13.71 -22.84
N GLY A 426 14.77 13.57 -22.25
CA GLY A 426 16.04 13.82 -22.94
C GLY A 426 16.13 15.22 -23.53
N GLY A 427 15.57 16.21 -22.82
CA GLY A 427 15.51 17.61 -23.24
C GLY A 427 14.47 17.96 -24.32
N VAL A 428 13.64 17.03 -24.80
CA VAL A 428 12.65 17.24 -25.86
C VAL A 428 11.23 17.14 -25.31
N ASP A 429 10.38 18.13 -25.61
CA ASP A 429 8.96 18.14 -25.21
C ASP A 429 8.11 17.30 -26.18
N GLY A 430 7.20 16.51 -25.60
CA GLY A 430 6.15 15.81 -26.34
C GLY A 430 4.92 16.69 -26.63
N PRO A 431 3.94 16.18 -27.39
CA PRO A 431 2.69 16.88 -27.65
C PRO A 431 1.83 17.01 -26.38
N LEU A 432 0.93 18.00 -26.37
CA LEU A 432 -0.08 18.16 -25.33
C LEU A 432 -1.11 17.02 -25.38
N SER A 433 -1.62 16.65 -24.21
CA SER A 433 -2.77 15.75 -24.05
C SER A 433 -4.03 16.32 -24.70
N ALA A 434 -5.04 15.46 -24.88
CA ALA A 434 -6.41 15.94 -25.05
C ALA A 434 -6.82 16.78 -23.83
N ALA A 435 -7.65 17.80 -24.07
CA ALA A 435 -8.17 18.66 -23.02
C ALA A 435 -9.22 17.95 -22.18
N VAL A 436 -9.14 18.11 -20.86
CA VAL A 436 -10.19 17.72 -19.91
C VAL A 436 -10.77 18.99 -19.30
N THR A 437 -12.05 19.24 -19.57
CA THR A 437 -12.75 20.39 -19.00
C THR A 437 -13.09 20.13 -17.54
N VAL A 438 -12.76 21.08 -16.67
CA VAL A 438 -13.08 21.04 -15.25
C VAL A 438 -14.59 21.21 -15.06
N GLY A 439 -15.21 20.29 -14.33
CA GLY A 439 -16.63 20.34 -13.97
C GLY A 439 -16.89 20.98 -12.60
N SER A 440 -18.16 21.11 -12.25
CA SER A 440 -18.61 21.52 -10.91
C SER A 440 -19.53 20.47 -10.32
N LEU A 441 -19.56 20.38 -8.98
CA LEU A 441 -20.45 19.49 -8.24
C LEU A 441 -21.48 20.31 -7.47
N ALA A 442 -22.74 19.90 -7.57
CA ALA A 442 -23.83 20.53 -6.80
C ALA A 442 -23.79 20.13 -5.32
N SER A 443 -23.28 18.93 -5.01
CA SER A 443 -23.17 18.39 -3.65
C SER A 443 -22.07 17.32 -3.58
N LEU A 444 -21.46 17.14 -2.42
CA LEU A 444 -20.46 16.10 -2.17
C LEU A 444 -21.09 14.86 -1.52
N PRO A 445 -20.77 13.64 -1.98
CA PRO A 445 -21.18 12.42 -1.30
C PRO A 445 -20.45 12.27 0.05
N ALA A 446 -21.08 11.60 1.01
CA ALA A 446 -20.38 11.21 2.23
C ALA A 446 -19.30 10.17 1.87
N PRO A 447 -18.03 10.38 2.27
CA PRO A 447 -17.00 9.36 2.15
C PRO A 447 -17.24 8.24 3.18
N GLN A 448 -16.41 7.21 3.16
CA GLN A 448 -16.49 6.07 4.08
C GLN A 448 -15.10 5.66 4.57
N VAL A 449 -14.92 5.49 5.88
CA VAL A 449 -13.71 4.87 6.41
C VAL A 449 -13.73 3.37 6.07
N LEU A 450 -12.71 2.89 5.36
CA LEU A 450 -12.61 1.51 4.91
C LEU A 450 -12.14 0.59 6.04
N ALA A 451 -12.76 -0.59 6.12
CA ALA A 451 -12.22 -1.68 6.93
C ALA A 451 -10.95 -2.26 6.27
N PRO A 452 -9.97 -2.71 7.06
CA PRO A 452 -9.97 -2.69 8.51
C PRO A 452 -9.38 -1.41 9.08
N VAL A 453 -9.88 -1.05 10.26
CA VAL A 453 -9.26 -0.06 11.14
C VAL A 453 -8.61 -0.87 12.26
N ARG A 454 -7.28 -0.87 12.36
CA ARG A 454 -6.57 -1.71 13.35
C ARG A 454 -6.13 -0.85 14.53
N ILE A 455 -6.22 -1.42 15.73
CA ILE A 455 -5.67 -0.76 16.93
C ILE A 455 -4.16 -0.56 16.72
N GLY A 456 -3.69 0.66 16.97
CA GLY A 456 -2.29 1.07 16.77
C GLY A 456 -2.02 1.71 15.41
N ASP A 457 -2.90 1.57 14.41
CA ASP A 457 -2.72 2.22 13.11
C ASP A 457 -2.70 3.74 13.25
N ARG A 458 -1.84 4.40 12.47
CA ARG A 458 -1.67 5.87 12.41
C ARG A 458 -2.17 6.47 11.11
N SER A 459 -2.96 5.72 10.37
CA SER A 459 -3.63 6.18 9.16
C SER A 459 -4.97 5.48 9.01
N ALA A 460 -5.88 6.08 8.27
CA ALA A 460 -7.14 5.46 7.89
C ALA A 460 -7.34 5.59 6.37
N ASN A 461 -7.71 4.49 5.72
CA ASN A 461 -8.10 4.53 4.32
C ASN A 461 -9.55 4.99 4.21
N VAL A 462 -9.82 5.99 3.38
CA VAL A 462 -11.14 6.57 3.17
C VAL A 462 -11.51 6.44 1.70
N ALA A 463 -12.63 5.77 1.41
CA ALA A 463 -13.20 5.68 0.06
C ALA A 463 -14.33 6.69 -0.15
N GLY A 464 -14.77 6.84 -1.40
CA GLY A 464 -15.80 7.83 -1.74
C GLY A 464 -15.27 9.26 -1.79
N ALA A 465 -13.95 9.43 -1.80
CA ALA A 465 -13.30 10.73 -1.90
C ALA A 465 -13.43 11.28 -3.32
N VAL A 466 -13.81 12.55 -3.42
CA VAL A 466 -13.88 13.30 -4.68
C VAL A 466 -12.48 13.84 -5.00
N PRO A 467 -11.92 13.60 -6.20
CA PRO A 467 -10.61 14.13 -6.60
C PRO A 467 -10.49 15.64 -6.35
N GLY A 468 -9.43 16.04 -5.63
CA GLY A 468 -9.16 17.41 -5.22
C GLY A 468 -9.85 17.88 -3.94
N ALA A 469 -10.76 17.10 -3.35
CA ALA A 469 -11.38 17.44 -2.06
C ALA A 469 -10.40 17.29 -0.89
N TYR A 470 -10.58 18.09 0.16
CA TYR A 470 -9.99 17.80 1.46
C TYR A 470 -10.83 16.74 2.15
N VAL A 471 -10.21 15.65 2.58
CA VAL A 471 -10.83 14.60 3.37
C VAL A 471 -10.38 14.78 4.81
N GLU A 472 -11.35 14.81 5.72
CA GLU A 472 -11.18 14.97 7.16
C GLU A 472 -11.61 13.67 7.84
N VAL A 473 -10.76 13.13 8.73
CA VAL A 473 -11.10 12.00 9.60
C VAL A 473 -11.29 12.51 11.02
N LEU A 474 -12.43 12.16 11.62
CA LEU A 474 -12.80 12.48 12.99
C LEU A 474 -12.78 11.23 13.87
N ASP A 475 -12.38 11.35 15.14
CA ASP A 475 -12.60 10.34 16.19
C ASP A 475 -13.70 10.87 17.12
N GLY A 476 -14.91 10.30 17.01
CA GLY A 476 -16.13 10.86 17.55
C GLY A 476 -16.46 12.21 16.89
N THR A 477 -16.13 13.32 17.57
CA THR A 477 -16.31 14.68 17.04
C THR A 477 -15.01 15.44 16.85
N GLN A 478 -13.88 14.84 17.24
CA GLN A 478 -12.58 15.48 17.21
C GLN A 478 -11.91 15.23 15.86
N LEU A 479 -11.47 16.28 15.16
CA LEU A 479 -10.63 16.13 13.97
C LEU A 479 -9.27 15.50 14.34
N VAL A 480 -8.94 14.37 13.72
CA VAL A 480 -7.72 13.60 14.00
C VAL A 480 -6.82 13.43 12.78
N GLY A 481 -7.27 13.74 11.57
CA GLY A 481 -6.44 13.66 10.37
C GLY A 481 -7.06 14.36 9.16
N THR A 482 -6.21 14.79 8.24
CA THR A 482 -6.62 15.42 6.97
C THR A 482 -5.72 15.01 5.82
N ALA A 483 -6.28 14.86 4.62
CA ALA A 483 -5.52 14.66 3.39
C ALA A 483 -6.26 15.27 2.19
N SER A 484 -5.53 15.61 1.12
CA SER A 484 -6.14 15.93 -0.18
C SER A 484 -6.38 14.64 -0.96
N ALA A 485 -7.55 14.50 -1.57
CA ALA A 485 -7.92 13.32 -2.33
C ALA A 485 -7.28 13.33 -3.73
N GLU A 486 -6.33 12.43 -3.97
CA GLU A 486 -5.75 12.19 -5.31
C GLU A 486 -6.65 11.34 -6.21
N GLY A 487 -7.58 10.59 -5.61
CA GLY A 487 -8.50 9.70 -6.29
C GLY A 487 -9.65 9.29 -5.39
N GLY A 488 -10.32 8.19 -5.74
CA GLY A 488 -11.50 7.68 -5.03
C GLY A 488 -11.22 7.07 -3.66
N VAL A 489 -9.97 6.71 -3.40
CA VAL A 489 -9.47 6.24 -2.10
C VAL A 489 -8.31 7.14 -1.70
N VAL A 490 -8.29 7.56 -0.44
CA VAL A 490 -7.20 8.35 0.14
C VAL A 490 -6.78 7.73 1.47
N THR A 491 -5.47 7.63 1.69
CA THR A 491 -4.92 7.29 3.00
C THR A 491 -4.74 8.57 3.79
N VAL A 492 -5.52 8.73 4.85
CA VAL A 492 -5.47 9.91 5.72
C VAL A 492 -4.53 9.63 6.89
N PRO A 493 -3.40 10.34 7.02
CA PRO A 493 -2.56 10.23 8.20
C PRO A 493 -3.31 10.75 9.42
N LEU A 494 -3.19 10.04 10.53
CA LEU A 494 -3.83 10.38 11.80
C LEU A 494 -2.78 10.92 12.77
N ALA A 495 -3.11 12.01 13.45
CA ALA A 495 -2.25 12.62 14.45
C ALA A 495 -2.04 11.67 15.65
N GLN A 496 -3.00 10.78 15.93
CA GLN A 496 -2.93 9.77 17.01
C GLN A 496 -3.16 8.36 16.47
N ALA A 497 -2.60 7.37 17.17
CA ALA A 497 -2.86 5.97 16.87
C ALA A 497 -4.30 5.60 17.26
N ILE A 498 -4.91 4.74 16.47
CA ILE A 498 -6.27 4.23 16.68
C ILE A 498 -6.31 3.36 17.95
N THR A 499 -7.35 3.53 18.76
CA THR A 499 -7.56 2.75 19.99
C THR A 499 -8.81 1.88 19.89
N ALA A 500 -9.01 0.94 20.82
CA ALA A 500 -10.24 0.15 20.90
C ALA A 500 -11.51 1.00 21.12
N ALA A 501 -11.37 2.24 21.62
CA ALA A 501 -12.48 3.15 21.87
C ALA A 501 -12.72 4.14 20.72
N SER A 502 -11.85 4.15 19.70
CA SER A 502 -11.94 5.11 18.59
C SER A 502 -13.21 4.86 17.77
N GLN A 503 -13.91 5.95 17.44
CA GLN A 503 -15.08 5.99 16.58
C GLN A 503 -14.75 6.84 15.35
N LEU A 504 -14.11 6.22 14.37
CA LEU A 504 -13.64 6.95 13.21
C LEU A 504 -14.78 7.32 12.28
N HIS A 505 -14.80 8.55 11.82
CA HIS A 505 -15.73 9.06 10.81
C HIS A 505 -14.96 9.86 9.77
N ALA A 506 -15.49 9.99 8.56
CA ALA A 506 -14.91 10.79 7.51
C ALA A 506 -15.93 11.77 6.93
N ARG A 507 -15.46 12.95 6.54
CA ARG A 507 -16.20 13.88 5.66
C ARG A 507 -15.24 14.49 4.67
N GLN A 508 -15.77 15.19 3.67
CA GLN A 508 -14.94 15.87 2.68
C GLN A 508 -15.47 17.25 2.32
N THR A 509 -14.57 18.14 1.95
CA THR A 509 -14.86 19.51 1.55
C THR A 509 -14.18 19.85 0.24
N LEU A 510 -14.91 20.46 -0.68
CA LEU A 510 -14.42 20.94 -1.97
C LEU A 510 -15.14 22.25 -2.32
N CYS A 511 -14.38 23.28 -2.66
CA CYS A 511 -14.89 24.65 -2.73
C CYS A 511 -15.61 25.04 -1.42
N ALA A 512 -16.87 25.50 -1.51
CA ALA A 512 -17.71 25.86 -0.37
C ALA A 512 -18.64 24.73 0.08
N GLN A 513 -18.51 23.53 -0.49
CA GLN A 513 -19.37 22.38 -0.19
C GLN A 513 -18.68 21.47 0.82
N THR A 514 -19.41 21.04 1.85
CA THR A 514 -18.98 19.99 2.78
C THR A 514 -19.98 18.85 2.73
N SER A 515 -19.49 17.62 2.63
CA SER A 515 -20.35 16.42 2.63
C SER A 515 -20.97 16.19 4.01
N PRO A 516 -22.03 15.37 4.10
CA PRO A 516 -22.36 14.72 5.37
C PRO A 516 -21.17 13.89 5.88
N THR A 517 -21.10 13.71 7.20
CA THR A 517 -20.18 12.76 7.83
C THR A 517 -20.62 11.32 7.53
N SER A 518 -19.65 10.43 7.33
CA SER A 518 -19.87 9.01 7.14
C SER A 518 -20.69 8.38 8.28
N THR A 519 -21.43 7.33 7.95
CA THR A 519 -22.23 6.57 8.93
C THR A 519 -21.85 5.10 8.85
N GLY A 520 -21.76 4.40 9.99
CA GLY A 520 -21.52 2.96 10.03
C GLY A 520 -20.06 2.56 9.82
N ASP A 521 -19.12 3.42 10.24
CA ASP A 521 -17.69 3.18 10.11
C ASP A 521 -17.19 1.94 10.90
N PRO A 522 -16.13 1.27 10.42
CA PRO A 522 -15.66 0.01 10.98
C PRO A 522 -15.14 0.19 12.41
N SER A 523 -15.50 -0.77 13.27
CA SER A 523 -14.95 -0.83 14.62
C SER A 523 -13.46 -1.20 14.59
N PRO A 524 -12.62 -0.57 15.44
CA PRO A 524 -11.22 -0.96 15.57
C PRO A 524 -11.07 -2.44 15.94
N ILE A 525 -10.28 -3.18 15.17
CA ILE A 525 -9.96 -4.59 15.42
C ILE A 525 -8.57 -4.73 16.05
N GLY A 526 -8.43 -5.70 16.96
CA GLY A 526 -7.17 -5.98 17.63
C GLY A 526 -6.23 -6.84 16.79
N ASP A 527 -4.95 -6.85 17.17
CA ASP A 527 -3.94 -7.74 16.59
C ASP A 527 -4.30 -9.21 16.88
N PRO A 528 -4.57 -10.04 15.84
CA PRO A 528 -4.95 -11.44 16.03
C PRO A 528 -3.83 -12.32 16.60
N SER A 529 -2.58 -11.86 16.56
CA SER A 529 -1.42 -12.60 17.07
C SER A 529 -1.19 -12.41 18.58
N GLN A 530 -1.88 -11.46 19.21
CA GLN A 530 -1.78 -11.26 20.65
C GLN A 530 -2.35 -12.45 21.42
N GLN A 531 -1.76 -12.75 22.57
CA GLN A 531 -2.31 -13.77 23.46
C GLN A 531 -3.66 -13.32 23.98
N GLY A 532 -4.62 -14.26 24.03
CA GLY A 532 -5.91 -14.00 24.64
C GLY A 532 -5.86 -14.00 26.17
N PRO A 533 -7.01 -13.80 26.83
CA PRO A 533 -7.08 -13.66 28.28
C PRO A 533 -6.87 -14.97 29.05
N PHE A 534 -6.90 -16.13 28.39
CA PHE A 534 -6.78 -17.43 29.03
C PHE A 534 -5.32 -17.86 29.15
N THR A 535 -5.00 -18.56 30.24
CA THR A 535 -3.70 -19.25 30.36
C THR A 535 -3.80 -20.62 29.68
N PRO A 536 -2.98 -20.93 28.66
CA PRO A 536 -2.97 -22.26 28.06
C PRO A 536 -2.50 -23.31 29.08
N SER A 537 -3.15 -24.49 29.11
CA SER A 537 -2.60 -25.63 29.83
C SER A 537 -1.25 -26.06 29.23
N ALA A 538 -0.41 -26.74 30.01
CA ALA A 538 0.68 -27.49 29.41
C ALA A 538 0.11 -28.53 28.42
N PRO A 539 0.73 -28.74 27.24
CA PRO A 539 0.36 -29.83 26.35
C PRO A 539 0.43 -31.17 27.09
N GLY A 540 -0.66 -31.92 27.08
CA GLY A 540 -0.76 -33.20 27.79
C GLY A 540 -1.21 -34.33 26.88
N ASP A 541 -0.57 -35.49 27.02
CA ASP A 541 -0.90 -36.68 26.23
C ASP A 541 -2.32 -37.17 26.50
N VAL A 542 -3.04 -37.47 25.41
CA VAL A 542 -4.33 -38.17 25.46
C VAL A 542 -4.09 -39.68 25.35
N PRO A 543 -4.68 -40.50 26.24
CA PRO A 543 -4.56 -41.95 26.15
C PRO A 543 -4.92 -42.47 24.76
N THR A 544 -4.14 -43.44 24.28
CA THR A 544 -4.34 -43.98 22.94
C THR A 544 -5.64 -44.79 22.84
N PHE A 545 -6.26 -44.74 21.67
CA PHE A 545 -7.43 -45.55 21.33
C PHE A 545 -7.22 -46.22 19.97
N THR A 546 -7.95 -47.30 19.74
CA THR A 546 -7.83 -48.10 18.52
C THR A 546 -8.94 -47.76 17.52
N LEU A 547 -8.57 -47.57 16.25
CA LEU A 547 -9.51 -47.40 15.14
C LEU A 547 -9.22 -48.45 14.06
N ASN A 548 -10.23 -49.22 13.68
CA ASN A 548 -10.13 -50.12 12.52
C ASN A 548 -10.63 -49.37 11.29
N VAL A 549 -9.76 -49.21 10.29
CA VAL A 549 -10.09 -48.57 9.01
C VAL A 549 -10.18 -49.63 7.90
N PRO A 550 -11.16 -49.53 6.99
CA PRO A 550 -11.29 -50.46 5.87
C PRO A 550 -10.21 -50.22 4.81
N ALA A 551 -10.10 -51.15 3.86
CA ALA A 551 -9.31 -50.92 2.65
C ALA A 551 -10.02 -49.88 1.77
N THR A 552 -9.26 -48.94 1.23
CA THR A 552 -9.71 -47.92 0.28
C THR A 552 -8.83 -47.98 -0.98
N PRO A 553 -9.18 -47.25 -2.05
CA PRO A 553 -8.30 -47.14 -3.22
C PRO A 553 -6.89 -46.62 -2.89
N ASP A 554 -6.74 -45.91 -1.77
CA ASP A 554 -5.52 -45.22 -1.35
C ASP A 554 -4.80 -45.88 -0.14
N GLY A 555 -5.30 -47.02 0.36
CA GLY A 555 -4.64 -47.75 1.45
C GLY A 555 -5.31 -49.07 1.84
N PRO A 556 -4.57 -50.04 2.41
CA PRO A 556 -5.12 -51.32 2.85
C PRO A 556 -5.95 -51.18 4.15
N SER A 557 -6.74 -52.20 4.51
CA SER A 557 -7.37 -52.20 5.83
C SER A 557 -6.31 -52.24 6.93
N ALA A 558 -6.47 -51.43 7.97
CA ALA A 558 -5.49 -51.31 9.05
C ALA A 558 -6.14 -51.11 10.42
N THR A 559 -5.40 -51.43 11.47
CA THR A 559 -5.74 -51.10 12.86
C THR A 559 -4.81 -49.98 13.31
N LEU A 560 -5.36 -48.78 13.45
CA LEU A 560 -4.64 -47.58 13.84
C LEU A 560 -4.63 -47.44 15.36
N THR A 561 -3.48 -47.10 15.92
CA THR A 561 -3.37 -46.63 17.31
C THR A 561 -3.26 -45.11 17.29
N LEU A 562 -4.31 -44.43 17.75
CA LEU A 562 -4.42 -42.97 17.70
C LEU A 562 -4.27 -42.37 19.10
N GLY A 563 -3.48 -41.32 19.21
CA GLY A 563 -3.26 -40.52 20.42
C GLY A 563 -3.00 -39.07 20.04
N GLY A 564 -2.31 -38.30 20.89
CA GLY A 564 -1.91 -36.93 20.58
C GLY A 564 -1.81 -36.04 21.82
N GLU A 565 -1.60 -34.75 21.62
CA GLU A 565 -1.52 -33.76 22.69
C GLU A 565 -2.74 -32.86 22.73
N LEU A 566 -3.29 -32.68 23.93
CA LEU A 566 -4.37 -31.76 24.24
C LEU A 566 -3.81 -30.49 24.90
N THR A 567 -4.24 -29.33 24.43
CA THR A 567 -4.03 -28.02 25.06
C THR A 567 -5.39 -27.35 25.22
N TYR A 568 -5.72 -26.85 26.41
CA TYR A 568 -7.02 -26.23 26.68
C TYR A 568 -6.88 -24.92 27.48
N PRO A 569 -7.85 -23.99 27.36
CA PRO A 569 -7.85 -22.75 28.14
C PRO A 569 -8.09 -23.03 29.63
N GLN A 570 -7.33 -22.35 30.49
CA GLN A 570 -7.55 -22.30 31.93
C GLN A 570 -8.06 -20.92 32.36
N ALA A 571 -8.85 -20.88 33.43
CA ALA A 571 -9.52 -19.69 33.93
C ALA A 571 -8.52 -18.54 34.23
N PRO A 572 -8.75 -17.30 33.73
CA PRO A 572 -7.79 -16.19 33.87
C PRO A 572 -7.41 -15.84 35.32
N GLY A 573 -8.31 -16.09 36.28
CA GLY A 573 -8.10 -15.82 37.70
C GLY A 573 -7.74 -17.04 38.55
N ASN A 574 -7.68 -18.24 37.96
CA ASN A 574 -7.30 -19.47 38.66
C ASN A 574 -6.57 -20.44 37.71
N PRO A 575 -5.28 -20.19 37.41
CA PRO A 575 -4.48 -21.06 36.56
C PRO A 575 -4.48 -22.49 37.14
N GLY A 576 -5.08 -23.43 36.40
CA GLY A 576 -5.29 -24.82 36.85
C GLY A 576 -6.76 -25.25 36.96
N ALA A 577 -7.70 -24.31 36.96
CA ALA A 577 -9.13 -24.61 36.84
C ALA A 577 -9.62 -24.32 35.43
N VAL A 578 -10.43 -25.21 34.88
CA VAL A 578 -11.28 -24.92 33.71
C VAL A 578 -12.32 -23.88 34.14
N ASP A 579 -12.70 -22.94 33.26
CA ASP A 579 -13.75 -21.94 33.57
C ASP A 579 -15.04 -22.62 34.09
N PRO A 580 -15.36 -22.53 35.40
CA PRO A 580 -16.44 -23.31 36.00
C PRO A 580 -17.84 -22.78 35.65
N GLY A 581 -17.94 -21.59 35.04
CA GLY A 581 -19.21 -20.94 34.69
C GLY A 581 -19.29 -20.42 33.25
N GLY A 582 -18.26 -20.66 32.43
CA GLY A 582 -18.15 -20.15 31.06
C GLY A 582 -18.97 -20.91 30.03
N ALA A 583 -19.25 -20.26 28.91
CA ALA A 583 -19.74 -20.93 27.71
C ALA A 583 -18.69 -21.97 27.24
N PRO A 584 -19.12 -23.12 26.67
CA PRO A 584 -18.18 -24.12 26.16
C PRO A 584 -17.28 -23.54 25.05
N TYR A 585 -16.09 -24.09 24.89
CA TYR A 585 -15.06 -23.60 23.96
C TYR A 585 -15.13 -24.32 22.60
N PRO A 586 -14.79 -23.63 21.48
CA PRO A 586 -14.58 -24.31 20.20
C PRO A 586 -13.50 -25.40 20.30
N LEU A 587 -13.66 -26.43 19.47
CA LEU A 587 -12.67 -27.50 19.31
C LEU A 587 -11.87 -27.29 18.02
N VAL A 588 -10.54 -27.39 18.11
CA VAL A 588 -9.61 -27.40 16.99
C VAL A 588 -8.83 -28.72 16.99
N VAL A 589 -8.85 -29.44 15.87
CA VAL A 589 -8.01 -30.64 15.67
C VAL A 589 -6.91 -30.34 14.65
N ILE A 590 -5.66 -30.65 14.98
CA ILE A 590 -4.48 -30.43 14.14
C ILE A 590 -3.89 -31.76 13.71
N ALA A 591 -3.78 -31.99 12.39
CA ALA A 591 -3.26 -33.22 11.79
C ALA A 591 -1.90 -32.99 11.11
N HIS A 592 -0.84 -33.64 11.61
CA HIS A 592 0.47 -33.55 10.96
C HIS A 592 0.55 -34.38 9.65
N GLY A 593 1.56 -34.07 8.85
CA GLY A 593 1.79 -34.72 7.56
C GLY A 593 2.53 -36.05 7.61
N MET A 594 2.97 -36.49 6.42
CA MET A 594 3.84 -37.65 6.28
C MET A 594 5.23 -37.31 6.82
N HIS A 595 5.76 -38.18 7.67
CA HIS A 595 7.13 -38.14 8.16
C HIS A 595 7.49 -39.56 8.64
N ASP A 596 8.76 -39.81 8.93
CA ASP A 596 9.18 -41.01 9.68
C ASP A 596 8.27 -41.23 10.90
N SER A 597 7.65 -42.41 10.98
CA SER A 597 6.67 -42.78 12.01
C SER A 597 7.22 -42.82 13.44
N SER A 598 8.54 -42.71 13.64
CA SER A 598 9.17 -42.57 14.96
C SER A 598 9.25 -41.11 15.45
N VAL A 599 9.06 -40.13 14.56
CA VAL A 599 9.18 -38.71 14.88
C VAL A 599 7.86 -38.20 15.48
N PRO A 600 7.86 -37.53 16.65
CA PRO A 600 6.64 -37.04 17.31
C PRO A 600 6.13 -35.75 16.63
N SER A 601 5.75 -35.85 15.36
CA SER A 601 5.39 -34.73 14.49
C SER A 601 4.24 -33.88 15.05
N TYR A 602 3.30 -34.50 15.79
CA TYR A 602 2.18 -33.81 16.45
C TYR A 602 2.63 -32.77 17.50
N GLN A 603 3.84 -32.90 18.08
CA GLN A 603 4.36 -31.95 19.06
C GLN A 603 4.88 -30.65 18.43
N GLY A 604 5.07 -30.62 17.11
CA GLY A 604 5.62 -29.48 16.38
C GLY A 604 4.71 -28.25 16.31
N TYR A 605 3.46 -28.36 16.75
CA TYR A 605 2.45 -27.29 16.71
C TYR A 605 2.16 -26.67 18.08
N ARG A 606 2.93 -27.00 19.13
CA ARG A 606 2.70 -26.49 20.50
C ARG A 606 2.64 -24.96 20.56
N TYR A 607 3.41 -24.25 19.72
CA TYR A 607 3.34 -22.79 19.62
C TYR A 607 1.96 -22.28 19.17
N LEU A 608 1.31 -23.02 18.27
CA LEU A 608 -0.01 -22.69 17.73
C LEU A 608 -1.11 -23.16 18.67
N THR A 609 -1.04 -24.36 19.23
CA THR A 609 -2.04 -24.84 20.20
C THR A 609 -2.06 -23.95 21.45
N SER A 610 -0.89 -23.48 21.91
CA SER A 610 -0.80 -22.51 23.01
C SER A 610 -1.43 -21.17 22.64
N GLN A 611 -1.17 -20.66 21.43
CA GLN A 611 -1.78 -19.42 20.94
C GLN A 611 -3.31 -19.53 20.89
N LEU A 612 -3.84 -20.55 20.23
CA LEU A 612 -5.28 -20.75 20.08
C LEU A 612 -5.97 -21.04 21.44
N ALA A 613 -5.32 -21.78 22.34
CA ALA A 613 -5.83 -21.98 23.70
C ALA A 613 -5.85 -20.69 24.51
N SER A 614 -4.88 -19.78 24.33
CA SER A 614 -4.92 -18.47 24.99
C SER A 614 -6.13 -17.63 24.57
N LEU A 615 -6.62 -17.82 23.34
CA LEU A 615 -7.81 -17.19 22.78
C LEU A 615 -9.12 -17.89 23.19
N GLY A 616 -9.06 -19.00 23.93
CA GLY A 616 -10.24 -19.74 24.37
C GLY A 616 -10.67 -20.85 23.40
N MET A 617 -9.73 -21.60 22.82
CA MET A 617 -10.03 -22.78 22.00
C MET A 617 -9.37 -24.04 22.57
N ILE A 618 -10.09 -25.16 22.58
CA ILE A 618 -9.51 -26.46 22.93
C ILE A 618 -8.83 -27.02 21.70
N CYS A 619 -7.53 -27.32 21.80
CA CYS A 619 -6.73 -27.79 20.70
C CYS A 619 -6.25 -29.22 20.94
N PHE A 620 -6.44 -30.09 19.96
CA PHE A 620 -5.93 -31.45 19.96
C PHE A 620 -5.05 -31.71 18.74
N SER A 621 -3.75 -31.91 18.93
CA SER A 621 -2.81 -32.27 17.87
C SER A 621 -2.70 -33.80 17.82
N ILE A 622 -3.31 -34.42 16.81
CA ILE A 622 -3.42 -35.88 16.70
C ILE A 622 -2.09 -36.50 16.26
N ASP A 623 -1.71 -37.62 16.90
CA ASP A 623 -0.61 -38.48 16.45
C ASP A 623 -1.07 -39.39 15.31
N LEU A 624 -0.59 -39.12 14.11
CA LEU A 624 -0.84 -39.86 12.88
C LEU A 624 0.33 -40.77 12.49
N ASN A 625 1.29 -41.03 13.38
CA ASN A 625 2.40 -41.94 13.11
C ASN A 625 1.94 -43.36 12.80
N SER A 626 0.86 -43.83 13.42
CA SER A 626 0.25 -45.13 13.07
C SER A 626 -0.28 -45.17 11.64
N VAL A 627 -0.65 -44.02 11.05
CA VAL A 627 -1.02 -43.92 9.63
C VAL A 627 0.23 -43.82 8.75
N ASN A 628 1.24 -43.06 9.17
CA ASN A 628 2.53 -42.98 8.47
C ASN A 628 3.26 -44.33 8.37
N ALA A 629 3.03 -45.24 9.31
CA ALA A 629 3.59 -46.59 9.30
C ALA A 629 2.96 -47.54 8.25
N ILE A 630 1.92 -47.11 7.54
CA ILE A 630 1.31 -47.90 6.45
C ILE A 630 2.11 -47.68 5.17
N GLU A 631 2.86 -48.69 4.74
CA GLU A 631 3.81 -48.60 3.61
C GLU A 631 3.16 -48.61 2.21
N SER A 632 1.83 -48.63 2.09
CA SER A 632 1.10 -48.74 0.82
C SER A 632 0.16 -47.56 0.61
N GLY A 633 0.23 -46.90 -0.56
CA GLY A 633 -0.65 -45.78 -0.93
C GLY A 633 -0.23 -44.43 -0.33
N THR A 634 -1.07 -43.40 -0.51
CA THR A 634 -0.82 -42.08 0.07
C THR A 634 -1.43 -41.93 1.48
N ASN A 635 -2.39 -42.81 1.82
CA ASN A 635 -3.10 -42.96 3.09
C ASN A 635 -3.90 -41.71 3.52
N ILE A 636 -4.33 -40.87 2.58
CA ILE A 636 -5.18 -39.70 2.83
C ILE A 636 -6.54 -40.15 3.38
N ASP A 637 -7.11 -41.20 2.80
CA ASP A 637 -8.40 -41.75 3.25
C ASP A 637 -8.38 -42.12 4.74
N HIS A 638 -7.34 -42.82 5.18
CA HIS A 638 -7.18 -43.22 6.58
C HIS A 638 -6.93 -42.04 7.50
N ARG A 639 -6.28 -40.97 7.02
CA ARG A 639 -6.14 -39.71 7.79
C ARG A 639 -7.51 -39.09 8.01
N GLY A 640 -8.36 -39.01 6.98
CA GLY A 640 -9.72 -38.48 7.11
C GLY A 640 -10.53 -39.24 8.15
N ASP A 641 -10.47 -40.58 8.10
CA ASP A 641 -11.13 -41.44 9.10
C ASP A 641 -10.58 -41.23 10.52
N ALA A 642 -9.25 -41.14 10.67
CA ALA A 642 -8.60 -40.91 11.95
C ALA A 642 -8.97 -39.53 12.56
N ILE A 643 -9.04 -38.48 11.74
CA ILE A 643 -9.42 -37.14 12.17
C ILE A 643 -10.88 -37.12 12.66
N LEU A 644 -11.81 -37.72 11.89
CA LEU A 644 -13.22 -37.81 12.31
C LEU A 644 -13.40 -38.67 13.56
N ALA A 645 -12.61 -39.73 13.72
CA ALA A 645 -12.61 -40.55 14.93
C ALA A 645 -12.10 -39.76 16.15
N ALA A 646 -11.07 -38.93 15.99
CA ALA A 646 -10.58 -38.05 17.05
C ALA A 646 -11.63 -37.01 17.47
N VAL A 647 -12.32 -36.36 16.51
CA VAL A 647 -13.45 -35.47 16.81
C VAL A 647 -14.52 -36.22 17.60
N SER A 648 -14.93 -37.41 17.14
CA SER A 648 -15.91 -38.25 17.84
C SER A 648 -15.47 -38.59 19.27
N MET A 649 -14.20 -38.98 19.46
CA MET A 649 -13.63 -39.33 20.77
C MET A 649 -13.67 -38.13 21.73
N LEU A 650 -13.28 -36.94 21.28
CA LEU A 650 -13.29 -35.73 22.11
C LEU A 650 -14.72 -35.32 22.50
N LEU A 651 -15.69 -35.45 21.59
CA LEU A 651 -17.11 -35.18 21.89
C LEU A 651 -17.71 -36.23 22.84
N GLN A 652 -17.27 -37.49 22.78
CA GLN A 652 -17.66 -38.50 23.76
C GLN A 652 -17.10 -38.17 25.15
N ARG A 653 -15.83 -37.76 25.24
CA ARG A 653 -15.21 -37.27 26.49
C ARG A 653 -15.92 -36.05 27.05
N ASN A 654 -16.35 -35.13 26.18
CA ASN A 654 -17.16 -33.97 26.56
C ASN A 654 -18.50 -34.37 27.22
N GLY A 655 -19.09 -35.49 26.82
CA GLY A 655 -20.33 -36.02 27.40
C GLY A 655 -20.11 -36.97 28.59
N ALA A 656 -18.88 -37.36 28.92
CA ALA A 656 -18.58 -38.36 29.92
C ALA A 656 -18.44 -37.75 31.32
N ALA A 657 -19.21 -38.28 32.28
CA ALA A 657 -19.16 -37.81 33.66
C ALA A 657 -17.79 -38.09 34.30
N GLY A 658 -17.16 -37.04 34.85
CA GLY A 658 -15.86 -37.13 35.52
C GLY A 658 -14.65 -37.10 34.58
N ASP A 659 -14.84 -36.96 33.26
CA ASP A 659 -13.73 -36.65 32.34
C ASP A 659 -13.27 -35.20 32.52
N LEU A 660 -11.99 -34.95 32.27
CA LEU A 660 -11.41 -33.60 32.21
C LEU A 660 -12.20 -32.66 31.29
N LEU A 661 -12.67 -33.17 30.15
CA LEU A 661 -13.34 -32.40 29.11
C LEU A 661 -14.85 -32.26 29.32
N GLN A 662 -15.41 -32.77 30.43
CA GLN A 662 -16.85 -32.78 30.64
C GLN A 662 -17.45 -31.36 30.51
N ASN A 663 -18.38 -31.18 29.57
CA ASN A 663 -19.05 -29.91 29.23
C ASN A 663 -18.13 -28.76 28.78
N MET A 664 -16.87 -29.05 28.41
CA MET A 664 -15.92 -28.02 27.97
C MET A 664 -16.01 -27.68 26.49
N ILE A 665 -16.43 -28.62 25.64
CA ILE A 665 -16.41 -28.48 24.18
C ILE A 665 -17.78 -28.06 23.67
N ASP A 666 -17.80 -27.06 22.80
CA ASP A 666 -18.96 -26.69 22.01
C ASP A 666 -19.01 -27.53 20.72
N PRO A 667 -19.92 -28.51 20.62
CA PRO A 667 -20.00 -29.38 19.44
C PRO A 667 -20.43 -28.64 18.16
N ALA A 668 -20.93 -27.40 18.27
CA ALA A 668 -21.36 -26.59 17.13
C ALA A 668 -20.21 -25.79 16.48
N ARG A 669 -19.02 -25.77 17.09
CA ARG A 669 -17.89 -24.93 16.67
C ARG A 669 -16.61 -25.76 16.59
N ILE A 670 -16.44 -26.46 15.47
CA ILE A 670 -15.26 -27.30 15.21
C ILE A 670 -14.45 -26.70 14.06
N GLY A 671 -13.13 -26.57 14.26
CA GLY A 671 -12.15 -26.21 13.24
C GLY A 671 -11.15 -27.34 13.02
N LEU A 672 -10.67 -27.50 11.79
CA LEU A 672 -9.63 -28.46 11.44
C LEU A 672 -8.41 -27.74 10.88
N ILE A 673 -7.21 -28.17 11.26
CA ILE A 673 -5.94 -27.75 10.67
C ILE A 673 -5.19 -29.00 10.24
N GLY A 674 -4.56 -28.99 9.07
CA GLY A 674 -3.66 -30.07 8.68
C GLY A 674 -2.43 -29.56 7.95
N HIS A 675 -1.35 -30.33 7.93
CA HIS A 675 -0.12 -29.99 7.21
C HIS A 675 0.29 -31.08 6.21
N SER A 676 0.70 -30.73 4.98
CA SER A 676 1.15 -31.68 3.95
C SER A 676 0.06 -32.72 3.64
N ARG A 677 0.36 -34.03 3.68
CA ARG A 677 -0.67 -35.08 3.60
C ARG A 677 -1.74 -34.99 4.69
N GLY A 678 -1.42 -34.43 5.86
CA GLY A 678 -2.40 -34.15 6.91
C GLY A 678 -3.37 -33.03 6.53
N ALA A 679 -2.92 -32.09 5.68
CA ALA A 679 -3.74 -31.01 5.16
C ALA A 679 -4.77 -31.52 4.13
N GLU A 680 -4.37 -32.44 3.25
CA GLU A 680 -5.34 -33.15 2.41
C GLU A 680 -6.24 -34.08 3.24
N GLY A 681 -5.71 -34.67 4.32
CA GLY A 681 -6.49 -35.47 5.27
C GLY A 681 -7.62 -34.70 5.96
N VAL A 682 -7.44 -33.42 6.31
CA VAL A 682 -8.54 -32.59 6.86
C VAL A 682 -9.55 -32.16 5.79
N VAL A 683 -9.13 -32.04 4.53
CA VAL A 683 -10.02 -31.85 3.38
C VAL A 683 -10.88 -33.10 3.19
N ASP A 684 -10.27 -34.28 3.14
CA ASP A 684 -10.96 -35.57 3.06
C ASP A 684 -11.90 -35.81 4.24
N ALA A 685 -11.46 -35.51 5.46
CA ALA A 685 -12.30 -35.60 6.67
C ALA A 685 -13.60 -34.81 6.49
N GLN A 686 -13.54 -33.61 5.93
CA GLN A 686 -14.74 -32.80 5.70
C GLN A 686 -15.59 -33.31 4.53
N VAL A 687 -14.98 -33.78 3.44
CA VAL A 687 -15.70 -34.43 2.32
C VAL A 687 -16.47 -35.66 2.82
N LYS A 688 -15.85 -36.49 3.67
CA LYS A 688 -16.53 -37.60 4.34
C LYS A 688 -17.58 -37.11 5.32
N ASN A 689 -17.30 -36.03 6.05
CA ASN A 689 -18.21 -35.48 7.05
C ASN A 689 -19.56 -35.08 6.44
N VAL A 690 -19.57 -34.39 5.29
CA VAL A 690 -20.81 -34.00 4.60
C VAL A 690 -21.62 -35.19 4.07
N GLN A 691 -20.97 -36.34 3.86
CA GLN A 691 -21.61 -37.59 3.43
C GLN A 691 -22.17 -38.42 4.60
N ARG A 692 -21.88 -38.04 5.86
CA ARG A 692 -22.39 -38.75 7.05
C ARG A 692 -23.88 -38.52 7.22
N GLY A 693 -24.59 -39.52 7.76
CA GLY A 693 -25.98 -39.34 8.19
C GLY A 693 -26.16 -38.32 9.32
N THR A 694 -25.12 -38.12 10.14
CA THR A 694 -25.05 -37.05 11.13
C THR A 694 -23.67 -36.37 11.03
N PRO A 695 -23.55 -35.30 10.22
CA PRO A 695 -22.33 -34.53 10.11
C PRO A 695 -21.97 -33.84 11.43
N PHE A 696 -20.68 -33.73 11.72
CA PHE A 696 -20.17 -32.81 12.74
C PHE A 696 -20.26 -31.37 12.22
N GLN A 697 -20.40 -30.40 13.12
CA GLN A 697 -20.46 -28.98 12.78
C GLN A 697 -19.05 -28.38 12.56
N ILE A 698 -18.35 -28.91 11.56
CA ILE A 698 -17.07 -28.35 11.10
C ILE A 698 -17.36 -27.03 10.38
N ARG A 699 -16.91 -25.92 10.94
CA ARG A 699 -17.16 -24.58 10.38
C ARG A 699 -16.06 -24.12 9.44
N CYS A 700 -14.83 -24.54 9.70
CA CYS A 700 -13.66 -24.08 8.95
C CYS A 700 -12.54 -25.13 8.90
N VAL A 701 -11.85 -25.20 7.77
CA VAL A 701 -10.71 -26.09 7.53
C VAL A 701 -9.52 -25.27 7.05
N VAL A 702 -8.34 -25.53 7.64
CA VAL A 702 -7.07 -24.83 7.35
C VAL A 702 -6.02 -25.82 6.86
N PRO A 703 -5.91 -26.06 5.55
CA PRO A 703 -4.83 -26.85 4.99
C PRO A 703 -3.54 -26.02 4.87
N ILE A 704 -2.46 -26.48 5.49
CA ILE A 704 -1.11 -25.92 5.36
C ILE A 704 -0.36 -26.78 4.35
N ALA A 705 0.12 -26.18 3.26
CA ALA A 705 0.84 -26.86 2.18
C ALA A 705 0.20 -28.20 1.74
N PRO A 706 -1.09 -28.23 1.34
CA PRO A 706 -1.77 -29.48 1.06
C PRO A 706 -1.31 -30.19 -0.21
N THR A 707 -1.28 -31.52 -0.14
CA THR A 707 -1.25 -32.40 -1.32
C THR A 707 -2.64 -32.49 -1.96
N ASN A 708 -2.75 -33.03 -3.17
CA ASN A 708 -4.03 -33.27 -3.88
C ASN A 708 -4.09 -34.67 -4.52
N PHE A 709 -3.53 -35.69 -3.87
CA PHE A 709 -3.46 -37.05 -4.38
C PHE A 709 -4.83 -37.67 -4.73
N LEU A 710 -5.86 -37.31 -3.97
CA LEU A 710 -7.23 -37.76 -4.19
C LEU A 710 -8.05 -36.83 -5.10
N SER A 711 -7.50 -35.66 -5.47
CA SER A 711 -8.15 -34.67 -6.34
C SER A 711 -9.59 -34.35 -5.90
N LEU A 712 -9.76 -34.06 -4.60
CA LEU A 712 -11.06 -33.89 -3.97
C LEU A 712 -11.70 -32.52 -4.26
N ASP A 713 -12.99 -32.52 -4.58
CA ASP A 713 -13.82 -31.32 -4.57
C ASP A 713 -14.28 -31.01 -3.14
N PHE A 714 -14.02 -29.79 -2.65
CA PHE A 714 -14.28 -29.41 -1.26
C PHE A 714 -15.57 -28.58 -1.11
N THR A 715 -16.43 -28.95 -0.16
CA THR A 715 -17.72 -28.27 0.12
C THR A 715 -18.08 -28.26 1.62
N GLY A 716 -19.09 -27.46 1.99
CA GLY A 716 -19.78 -27.53 3.29
C GLY A 716 -19.15 -26.75 4.45
N SER A 717 -17.88 -26.37 4.38
CA SER A 717 -17.19 -25.54 5.39
C SER A 717 -16.37 -24.43 4.71
N SER A 718 -16.00 -23.39 5.44
CA SER A 718 -15.10 -22.35 4.92
C SER A 718 -13.67 -22.89 4.81
N LEU A 719 -12.95 -22.57 3.73
CA LEU A 719 -11.60 -23.06 3.45
C LEU A 719 -10.55 -21.95 3.56
N PHE A 720 -9.44 -22.20 4.25
CA PHE A 720 -8.29 -21.28 4.28
C PHE A 720 -6.96 -22.00 4.07
N ILE A 721 -6.34 -21.83 2.91
CA ILE A 721 -5.06 -22.49 2.59
C ILE A 721 -3.87 -21.60 2.93
N VAL A 722 -2.85 -22.17 3.57
CA VAL A 722 -1.57 -21.53 3.83
C VAL A 722 -0.51 -22.22 2.97
N TYR A 723 0.16 -21.49 2.08
CA TYR A 723 1.16 -22.10 1.19
C TYR A 723 2.39 -21.22 0.95
N GLY A 724 3.56 -21.84 0.91
CA GLY A 724 4.85 -21.17 0.75
C GLY A 724 5.44 -21.33 -0.64
N ALA A 725 6.00 -20.25 -1.20
CA ALA A 725 6.60 -20.27 -2.53
C ALA A 725 7.81 -21.22 -2.63
N PHE A 726 8.60 -21.33 -1.55
CA PHE A 726 9.82 -22.14 -1.46
C PHE A 726 9.55 -23.57 -0.99
N ASP A 727 8.29 -23.97 -0.87
CA ASP A 727 7.92 -25.36 -0.61
C ASP A 727 8.47 -26.28 -1.72
N ASN A 728 9.31 -27.23 -1.32
CA ASN A 728 9.96 -28.17 -2.23
C ASN A 728 9.40 -29.58 -2.15
N ASP A 729 8.69 -29.91 -1.06
CA ASP A 729 8.09 -31.23 -0.87
C ASP A 729 6.76 -31.29 -1.62
N VAL A 730 5.91 -30.29 -1.38
CA VAL A 730 4.66 -30.05 -2.10
C VAL A 730 4.92 -28.92 -3.08
N SER A 731 5.67 -29.23 -4.15
CA SER A 731 6.28 -28.21 -5.01
C SER A 731 5.31 -27.36 -5.83
N GLY A 732 4.05 -27.78 -6.02
CA GLY A 732 3.05 -27.04 -6.81
C GLY A 732 3.38 -26.87 -8.31
N ALA A 733 4.48 -27.46 -8.80
CA ALA A 733 4.96 -27.35 -10.18
C ALA A 733 4.58 -28.56 -11.06
N SER A 734 3.88 -29.53 -10.49
CA SER A 734 3.39 -30.73 -11.18
C SER A 734 1.90 -30.87 -10.92
N VAL A 735 1.15 -31.28 -11.94
CA VAL A 735 -0.29 -31.61 -11.83
C VAL A 735 -0.60 -32.70 -10.79
N VAL A 736 0.41 -33.47 -10.37
CA VAL A 736 0.26 -34.58 -9.42
C VAL A 736 0.21 -34.11 -7.96
N VAL A 737 0.89 -33.02 -7.61
CA VAL A 737 0.92 -32.47 -6.24
C VAL A 737 0.88 -30.95 -6.29
N ASN A 738 -0.33 -30.40 -6.21
CA ASN A 738 -0.63 -29.00 -6.42
C ASN A 738 -1.63 -28.45 -5.38
N PRO A 739 -1.20 -27.62 -4.43
CA PRO A 739 -2.08 -26.99 -3.44
C PRO A 739 -3.17 -26.10 -4.03
N PHE A 740 -2.92 -25.52 -5.20
CA PHE A 740 -3.87 -24.62 -5.87
C PHE A 740 -5.09 -25.38 -6.40
N PHE A 741 -4.93 -26.66 -6.75
CA PHE A 741 -6.04 -27.53 -7.16
C PHE A 741 -7.18 -27.50 -6.13
N ILE A 742 -6.87 -27.69 -4.84
CA ILE A 742 -7.88 -27.69 -3.77
C ILE A 742 -8.58 -26.34 -3.68
N TYR A 743 -7.85 -25.24 -3.87
CA TYR A 743 -8.44 -23.90 -3.85
C TYR A 743 -9.36 -23.68 -5.05
N ASP A 744 -8.88 -23.99 -6.25
CA ASP A 744 -9.60 -23.75 -7.51
C ASP A 744 -10.91 -24.58 -7.55
N HIS A 745 -10.86 -25.83 -7.07
CA HIS A 745 -12.01 -26.74 -7.02
C HIS A 745 -12.93 -26.56 -5.80
N ALA A 746 -12.54 -25.76 -4.80
CA ALA A 746 -13.38 -25.56 -3.62
C ALA A 746 -14.65 -24.74 -3.94
N GLN A 747 -15.79 -25.25 -3.49
CA GLN A 747 -17.12 -24.67 -3.68
C GLN A 747 -17.68 -24.16 -2.34
N CYS A 748 -16.90 -23.38 -1.61
CA CYS A 748 -17.29 -22.69 -0.39
C CYS A 748 -16.68 -21.27 -0.32
N PRO A 749 -16.99 -20.46 0.70
CA PRO A 749 -16.12 -19.33 1.04
C PRO A 749 -14.69 -19.83 1.21
N LYS A 750 -13.76 -19.25 0.44
CA LYS A 750 -12.39 -19.74 0.36
C LYS A 750 -11.37 -18.61 0.35
N ALA A 751 -10.28 -18.83 1.08
CA ALA A 751 -9.14 -17.94 1.17
C ALA A 751 -7.83 -18.72 0.99
N MET A 752 -6.79 -18.06 0.48
CA MET A 752 -5.42 -18.57 0.48
C MET A 752 -4.46 -17.44 0.77
N ILE A 753 -3.44 -17.70 1.59
CA ILE A 753 -2.24 -16.87 1.64
C ILE A 753 -1.09 -17.60 0.95
N PHE A 754 -0.53 -16.93 -0.05
CA PHE A 754 0.70 -17.34 -0.74
C PHE A 754 1.87 -16.53 -0.20
N ILE A 755 2.82 -17.22 0.43
CA ILE A 755 3.87 -16.61 1.23
C ILE A 755 5.21 -16.76 0.50
N HIS A 756 5.78 -15.66 0.05
CA HIS A 756 7.12 -15.68 -0.52
C HIS A 756 8.14 -16.13 0.54
N ARG A 757 9.16 -16.86 0.11
CA ARG A 757 10.27 -17.38 0.93
C ARG A 757 9.88 -18.34 2.05
N ALA A 758 8.61 -18.71 2.19
CA ALA A 758 8.19 -19.77 3.11
C ALA A 758 8.45 -21.16 2.52
N ARG A 759 8.97 -22.05 3.35
CA ARG A 759 9.34 -23.45 3.02
C ARG A 759 8.39 -24.45 3.69
N HIS A 760 8.47 -25.72 3.30
CA HIS A 760 7.54 -26.76 3.76
C HIS A 760 7.62 -26.98 5.28
N ASN A 761 8.80 -27.32 5.79
CA ASN A 761 8.93 -27.72 7.20
C ASN A 761 8.90 -26.55 8.18
N GLY A 762 8.98 -25.30 7.69
CA GLY A 762 9.09 -24.11 8.54
C GLY A 762 7.94 -23.94 9.53
N PHE A 763 6.78 -24.52 9.25
CA PHE A 763 5.59 -24.47 10.11
C PHE A 763 5.56 -25.50 11.26
N ASN A 764 6.48 -26.48 11.29
CA ASN A 764 6.52 -27.53 12.31
C ASN A 764 7.86 -27.53 13.04
N THR A 765 7.86 -27.20 14.33
CA THR A 765 9.12 -27.03 15.10
C THR A 765 9.91 -28.32 15.27
N VAL A 766 9.25 -29.48 15.23
CA VAL A 766 9.92 -30.78 15.29
C VAL A 766 10.61 -31.05 13.96
N TRP A 767 9.94 -30.85 12.83
CA TRP A 767 10.53 -31.08 11.49
C TRP A 767 11.71 -30.17 11.21
N VAL A 768 11.65 -28.91 11.63
CA VAL A 768 12.79 -27.98 11.58
C VAL A 768 14.02 -28.54 12.31
N ALA A 769 13.82 -29.29 13.39
CA ALA A 769 14.90 -29.85 14.21
C ALA A 769 15.37 -31.25 13.76
N THR A 770 14.51 -32.02 13.09
CA THR A 770 14.76 -33.43 12.78
C THR A 770 15.04 -33.71 11.31
N ASP A 771 14.69 -32.81 10.40
CA ASP A 771 14.84 -33.00 8.95
C ASP A 771 15.99 -32.16 8.36
N ASN A 772 16.57 -32.65 7.27
CA ASN A 772 17.64 -32.00 6.51
C ASN A 772 17.12 -31.33 5.22
N GLU A 773 15.97 -30.63 5.30
CA GLU A 773 15.46 -29.83 4.19
C GLU A 773 16.51 -28.76 3.79
N THR A 774 16.78 -28.65 2.49
CA THR A 774 17.73 -27.65 1.99
C THR A 774 17.12 -26.25 2.13
N VAL A 775 17.77 -25.37 2.91
CA VAL A 775 17.32 -23.99 3.10
C VAL A 775 17.94 -23.08 2.03
N LEU A 776 17.10 -22.53 1.15
CA LEU A 776 17.53 -21.60 0.12
C LEU A 776 17.89 -20.24 0.71
N PRO A 777 18.78 -19.45 0.07
CA PRO A 777 19.06 -18.08 0.50
C PRO A 777 17.79 -17.23 0.57
N GLY A 778 17.64 -16.45 1.65
CA GLY A 778 16.49 -15.57 1.86
C GLY A 778 15.23 -16.25 2.39
N THR A 779 15.24 -17.57 2.60
CA THR A 779 14.13 -18.31 3.23
C THR A 779 13.76 -17.71 4.59
N LEU A 780 12.46 -17.60 4.89
CA LEU A 780 11.99 -17.15 6.20
C LEU A 780 12.50 -18.06 7.32
N SER A 781 12.82 -17.48 8.46
CA SER A 781 13.21 -18.20 9.66
C SER A 781 12.03 -19.01 10.24
N PRO A 782 12.29 -20.02 11.10
CA PRO A 782 11.25 -20.75 11.78
C PRO A 782 10.31 -19.87 12.63
N ASP A 783 10.82 -18.80 13.25
CA ASP A 783 10.00 -17.90 14.06
C ASP A 783 9.07 -17.04 13.20
N GLU A 784 9.51 -16.67 12.00
CA GLU A 784 8.67 -15.95 11.02
C GLU A 784 7.54 -16.83 10.49
N HIS A 785 7.80 -18.11 10.19
CA HIS A 785 6.73 -19.06 9.82
C HIS A 785 5.70 -19.21 10.94
N GLN A 786 6.16 -19.32 12.20
CA GLN A 786 5.28 -19.39 13.36
C GLN A 786 4.46 -18.10 13.53
N ALA A 787 5.07 -16.93 13.38
CA ALA A 787 4.38 -15.65 13.49
C ALA A 787 3.28 -15.49 12.43
N ILE A 788 3.56 -15.89 11.19
CA ILE A 788 2.57 -15.91 10.10
C ILE A 788 1.40 -16.83 10.46
N LEU A 789 1.68 -18.07 10.88
CA LEU A 789 0.61 -19.00 11.21
C LEU A 789 -0.22 -18.54 12.41
N LYS A 790 0.42 -18.00 13.46
CA LYS A 790 -0.28 -17.40 14.61
C LYS A 790 -1.18 -16.25 14.18
N GLY A 791 -0.69 -15.30 13.38
CA GLY A 791 -1.48 -14.14 12.96
C GLY A 791 -2.70 -14.52 12.13
N TYR A 792 -2.51 -15.30 11.06
CA TYR A 792 -3.59 -15.60 10.11
C TYR A 792 -4.58 -16.66 10.61
N VAL A 793 -4.11 -17.75 11.23
CA VAL A 793 -5.02 -18.78 11.75
C VAL A 793 -5.84 -18.25 12.92
N SER A 794 -5.22 -17.44 13.80
CA SER A 794 -5.96 -16.80 14.89
C SER A 794 -6.98 -15.80 14.38
N ALA A 795 -6.69 -15.03 13.32
CA ALA A 795 -7.66 -14.13 12.70
C ALA A 795 -8.86 -14.93 12.15
N TYR A 796 -8.58 -15.96 11.35
CA TYR A 796 -9.60 -16.78 10.72
C TYR A 796 -10.51 -17.49 11.74
N PHE A 797 -9.94 -18.00 12.84
CA PHE A 797 -10.72 -18.66 13.89
C PHE A 797 -11.42 -17.69 14.84
N GLN A 798 -10.88 -16.48 15.05
CA GLN A 798 -11.62 -15.44 15.76
C GLN A 798 -12.92 -15.08 15.03
N ASP A 799 -12.84 -14.93 13.71
CA ASP A 799 -14.00 -14.65 12.86
C ASP A 799 -15.03 -15.80 12.90
N LEU A 800 -14.60 -17.03 12.61
CA LEU A 800 -15.51 -18.15 12.38
C LEU A 800 -15.85 -19.01 13.61
N LEU A 801 -14.95 -19.13 14.60
CA LEU A 801 -15.14 -19.95 15.79
C LEU A 801 -15.45 -19.13 17.05
N LEU A 802 -14.90 -17.93 17.18
CA LEU A 802 -15.21 -17.05 18.33
C LEU A 802 -16.32 -16.04 18.04
N ALA A 803 -16.77 -15.97 16.78
CA ALA A 803 -17.81 -15.03 16.33
C ALA A 803 -17.43 -13.57 16.63
N SER A 804 -16.16 -13.23 16.43
CA SER A 804 -15.62 -11.88 16.47
C SER A 804 -15.57 -11.33 15.04
N PRO A 805 -16.66 -10.73 14.52
CA PRO A 805 -16.72 -10.30 13.13
C PRO A 805 -15.68 -9.20 12.85
N GLY A 806 -15.15 -9.20 11.62
CA GLY A 806 -14.19 -8.20 11.15
C GLY A 806 -12.76 -8.70 11.07
N TYR A 807 -12.44 -9.85 11.67
CA TYR A 807 -11.13 -10.50 11.49
C TYR A 807 -10.97 -11.16 10.11
N GLU A 808 -12.08 -11.43 9.40
CA GLU A 808 -12.08 -11.87 7.98
C GLU A 808 -11.21 -10.98 7.07
N VAL A 809 -11.10 -9.69 7.39
CA VAL A 809 -10.31 -8.72 6.63
C VAL A 809 -8.83 -9.08 6.49
N TYR A 810 -8.28 -9.82 7.46
CA TYR A 810 -6.90 -10.29 7.41
C TYR A 810 -6.72 -11.43 6.43
N VAL A 811 -7.75 -12.23 6.15
CA VAL A 811 -7.67 -13.33 5.16
C VAL A 811 -8.20 -12.94 3.78
N SER A 812 -9.09 -11.95 3.72
CA SER A 812 -9.67 -11.47 2.47
C SER A 812 -8.87 -10.36 1.79
N GLY A 813 -7.86 -9.82 2.47
CA GLY A 813 -7.02 -8.71 2.00
C GLY A 813 -7.76 -7.35 2.00
N PRO A 814 -7.03 -6.22 1.91
CA PRO A 814 -5.59 -6.10 1.63
C PRO A 814 -4.68 -6.10 2.87
N SER A 815 -5.25 -6.09 4.08
CA SER A 815 -4.46 -5.89 5.30
C SER A 815 -3.82 -7.16 5.83
N ARG A 816 -2.65 -7.02 6.45
CA ARG A 816 -1.93 -8.10 7.12
C ARG A 816 -2.06 -7.95 8.65
N PRO A 817 -1.95 -9.04 9.43
CA PRO A 817 -1.79 -8.95 10.87
C PRO A 817 -0.61 -8.01 11.25
N PRO A 818 -0.72 -7.23 12.33
CA PRO A 818 0.36 -6.37 12.79
C PRO A 818 1.68 -7.11 12.98
N GLY A 819 2.78 -6.49 12.56
CA GLY A 819 4.12 -7.08 12.57
C GLY A 819 4.42 -7.97 11.36
N LEU A 820 3.43 -8.22 10.48
CA LEU A 820 3.62 -8.99 9.25
C LEU A 820 3.60 -8.15 7.98
N GLU A 821 3.53 -6.81 8.07
CA GLU A 821 3.40 -5.90 6.93
C GLU A 821 4.57 -5.97 5.97
N THR A 822 5.78 -6.19 6.49
CA THR A 822 7.04 -6.25 5.73
C THR A 822 7.23 -7.55 4.96
N TYR A 823 6.42 -8.58 5.23
CA TYR A 823 6.50 -9.86 4.52
C TYR A 823 5.66 -9.82 3.24
N SER A 824 6.20 -10.42 2.19
CA SER A 824 5.51 -10.56 0.91
C SER A 824 4.52 -11.72 0.98
N ILE A 825 3.31 -11.39 1.43
CA ILE A 825 2.17 -12.31 1.61
C ILE A 825 1.02 -11.82 0.72
N HIS A 826 0.51 -12.73 -0.12
CA HIS A 826 -0.45 -12.42 -1.18
C HIS A 826 -1.73 -13.23 -0.99
N HIS A 827 -2.88 -12.55 -1.07
CA HIS A 827 -4.18 -13.12 -0.74
C HIS A 827 -4.92 -13.55 -2.00
N GLN A 828 -5.53 -14.72 -1.96
CA GLN A 828 -6.63 -15.09 -2.83
C GLN A 828 -7.87 -15.24 -1.97
N TYR A 829 -8.99 -14.73 -2.45
CA TYR A 829 -10.23 -14.70 -1.71
C TYR A 829 -11.43 -14.78 -2.64
N GLN A 830 -12.40 -15.63 -2.30
CA GLN A 830 -13.66 -15.74 -3.02
C GLN A 830 -14.81 -16.08 -2.07
N LEU A 831 -15.89 -15.32 -2.19
CA LEU A 831 -17.15 -15.50 -1.45
C LEU A 831 -18.24 -16.05 -2.38
N VAL A 832 -19.22 -16.75 -1.81
CA VAL A 832 -20.36 -17.30 -2.56
C VAL A 832 -21.27 -16.20 -3.12
N ASN A 833 -21.49 -15.11 -2.38
CA ASN A 833 -22.39 -14.04 -2.80
C ASN A 833 -21.69 -13.04 -3.72
N ARG A 834 -21.75 -13.30 -5.04
CA ARG A 834 -21.06 -12.52 -6.06
C ARG A 834 -21.81 -12.50 -7.39
N LEU A 835 -21.49 -11.52 -8.23
CA LEU A 835 -21.91 -11.45 -9.63
C LEU A 835 -20.66 -11.58 -10.52
N VAL A 836 -20.55 -12.72 -11.21
CA VAL A 836 -19.47 -12.98 -12.18
C VAL A 836 -19.78 -12.25 -13.48
N VAL A 837 -18.91 -11.31 -13.86
CA VAL A 837 -18.94 -10.66 -15.18
C VAL A 837 -18.25 -11.56 -16.18
N ASP A 838 -17.04 -12.00 -15.86
CA ASP A 838 -16.25 -12.91 -16.67
C ASP A 838 -15.44 -13.83 -15.76
N ASN A 839 -15.42 -15.11 -16.08
CA ASN A 839 -14.57 -16.14 -15.45
C ASN A 839 -13.84 -16.97 -16.52
N PHE A 840 -13.72 -16.39 -17.73
CA PHE A 840 -13.00 -16.95 -18.86
C PHE A 840 -13.36 -18.39 -19.24
N GLY A 841 -14.59 -18.81 -18.93
CA GLY A 841 -15.16 -20.10 -19.34
C GLY A 841 -15.16 -21.18 -18.27
N ASP A 842 -14.61 -20.91 -17.09
CA ASP A 842 -14.55 -21.88 -15.99
C ASP A 842 -15.95 -22.30 -15.50
N ALA A 843 -16.03 -23.52 -14.98
CA ALA A 843 -17.20 -23.96 -14.24
C ALA A 843 -17.23 -23.33 -12.85
N ASP A 844 -18.42 -22.95 -12.41
CA ASP A 844 -18.65 -22.45 -11.06
C ASP A 844 -19.96 -23.00 -10.52
N ALA A 845 -19.86 -24.14 -9.83
CA ALA A 845 -21.02 -24.82 -9.27
C ALA A 845 -21.71 -24.03 -8.15
N GLN A 846 -21.01 -23.10 -7.48
CA GLN A 846 -21.63 -22.26 -6.44
C GLN A 846 -22.71 -21.37 -7.03
N LEU A 847 -22.55 -20.96 -8.28
CA LEU A 847 -23.50 -20.15 -9.05
C LEU A 847 -24.29 -20.95 -10.09
N GLY A 848 -24.13 -22.28 -10.14
CA GLY A 848 -24.79 -23.14 -11.14
C GLY A 848 -24.31 -22.90 -12.58
N LEU A 849 -23.07 -22.43 -12.72
CA LEU A 849 -22.44 -22.09 -13.99
C LEU A 849 -21.65 -23.31 -14.50
N ALA A 850 -22.07 -23.90 -15.63
CA ALA A 850 -21.31 -24.94 -16.30
C ALA A 850 -20.11 -24.37 -17.09
N ALA A 851 -19.03 -25.15 -17.23
CA ALA A 851 -17.92 -24.81 -18.11
C ALA A 851 -18.43 -24.48 -19.53
N GLU A 852 -17.86 -23.44 -20.14
CA GLU A 852 -18.28 -23.02 -21.46
C GLU A 852 -17.68 -23.94 -22.55
N THR A 853 -18.52 -24.43 -23.47
CA THR A 853 -18.07 -25.30 -24.56
C THR A 853 -18.87 -25.04 -25.84
N PRO A 854 -18.25 -24.54 -26.93
CA PRO A 854 -16.85 -24.10 -27.02
C PRO A 854 -16.63 -22.78 -26.26
N LEU A 855 -15.43 -22.59 -25.69
CA LEU A 855 -15.01 -21.33 -25.05
C LEU A 855 -15.16 -20.14 -26.00
N ARG A 856 -15.72 -19.03 -25.51
CA ARG A 856 -15.85 -17.76 -26.25
C ARG A 856 -15.00 -16.68 -25.59
N ARG A 857 -14.32 -15.86 -26.41
CA ARG A 857 -13.50 -14.73 -25.95
C ARG A 857 -14.03 -13.38 -26.41
N ASP A 858 -14.97 -13.42 -27.34
CA ASP A 858 -15.74 -12.26 -27.78
C ASP A 858 -16.96 -12.01 -26.88
N LEU A 859 -17.24 -12.91 -25.92
CA LEU A 859 -18.34 -12.83 -24.98
C LEU A 859 -17.87 -13.16 -23.56
N ASN A 860 -18.42 -12.47 -22.57
CA ASN A 860 -18.23 -12.78 -21.15
C ASN A 860 -19.31 -13.72 -20.62
N ARG A 861 -19.31 -13.99 -19.32
CA ARG A 861 -20.24 -14.91 -18.66
C ARG A 861 -21.71 -14.45 -18.71
N LEU A 862 -21.94 -13.15 -18.93
CA LEU A 862 -23.25 -12.54 -19.14
C LEU A 862 -23.68 -12.52 -20.62
N ALA A 863 -22.95 -13.22 -21.49
CA ALA A 863 -23.11 -13.24 -22.94
C ALA A 863 -23.05 -11.83 -23.57
N GLN A 864 -22.24 -10.94 -22.99
CA GLN A 864 -22.00 -9.58 -23.49
C GLN A 864 -20.61 -9.44 -24.12
N PRO A 865 -20.42 -8.50 -25.06
CA PRO A 865 -19.16 -8.33 -25.78
C PRO A 865 -17.93 -8.15 -24.89
N VAL A 866 -16.84 -8.81 -25.27
CA VAL A 866 -15.49 -8.61 -24.73
C VAL A 866 -14.53 -8.27 -25.86
N ALA A 867 -13.62 -7.33 -25.60
CA ALA A 867 -12.59 -6.95 -26.56
C ALA A 867 -11.28 -6.57 -25.88
N TYR A 868 -10.17 -6.91 -26.55
CA TYR A 868 -8.82 -6.46 -26.25
C TYR A 868 -8.24 -5.71 -27.44
N SER A 869 -7.58 -4.59 -27.19
CA SER A 869 -7.12 -3.69 -28.25
C SER A 869 -6.00 -4.27 -29.12
N ASP A 870 -5.20 -5.20 -28.61
CA ASP A 870 -4.24 -5.98 -29.41
C ASP A 870 -4.87 -7.31 -29.81
N THR A 871 -5.28 -7.43 -31.07
CA THR A 871 -5.91 -8.66 -31.59
C THR A 871 -4.88 -9.68 -32.12
N SER A 872 -3.58 -9.53 -31.84
CA SER A 872 -2.60 -10.54 -32.21
C SER A 872 -2.84 -11.81 -31.38
N THR A 873 -2.91 -12.96 -32.05
CA THR A 873 -3.32 -14.24 -31.44
C THR A 873 -2.42 -14.74 -30.31
N SER A 874 -1.25 -14.13 -30.09
CA SER A 874 -0.33 -14.42 -28.98
C SER A 874 -0.50 -13.49 -27.77
N ALA A 875 -1.11 -12.31 -27.93
CA ALA A 875 -1.31 -11.36 -26.83
C ALA A 875 -2.69 -11.52 -26.15
N TRP A 876 -3.61 -12.21 -26.83
CA TRP A 876 -4.97 -12.53 -26.43
C TRP A 876 -5.26 -13.99 -26.79
N ALA A 877 -4.77 -14.92 -25.98
CA ALA A 877 -4.82 -16.35 -26.25
C ALA A 877 -5.52 -17.13 -25.13
N ASN A 878 -6.27 -18.16 -25.51
CA ASN A 878 -6.69 -19.20 -24.56
C ASN A 878 -5.45 -20.00 -24.22
N GLN A 879 -5.08 -19.99 -22.95
CA GLN A 879 -4.09 -20.90 -22.44
C GLN A 879 -4.76 -21.70 -21.35
N SER A 880 -4.86 -23.02 -21.51
CA SER A 880 -5.04 -23.86 -20.34
C SER A 880 -3.84 -23.63 -19.42
N SER A 881 -4.03 -23.74 -18.11
CA SER A 881 -2.95 -23.61 -17.12
C SER A 881 -1.63 -24.29 -17.50
N GLN A 882 -1.71 -25.44 -18.16
CA GLN A 882 -0.56 -26.23 -18.62
C GLN A 882 0.26 -25.57 -19.76
N ALA A 883 -0.28 -24.55 -20.44
CA ALA A 883 0.39 -23.85 -21.53
C ALA A 883 1.14 -22.59 -21.06
N LEU A 884 0.72 -21.97 -19.95
CA LEU A 884 1.41 -20.85 -19.32
C LEU A 884 2.50 -21.36 -18.37
N SER A 885 3.76 -21.09 -18.74
CA SER A 885 4.92 -21.38 -17.89
C SER A 885 4.65 -20.90 -16.45
N GLN A 886 4.67 -21.83 -15.50
CA GLN A 886 4.69 -21.58 -14.05
C GLN A 886 3.41 -21.03 -13.41
N ASN A 887 2.28 -20.98 -14.11
CA ASN A 887 1.00 -20.73 -13.45
C ASN A 887 0.51 -22.03 -12.78
N PRO A 888 0.30 -22.05 -11.45
CA PRO A 888 -0.05 -23.27 -10.75
C PRO A 888 -1.57 -23.51 -10.66
N HIS A 889 -2.42 -22.61 -11.17
CA HIS A 889 -3.87 -22.71 -11.04
C HIS A 889 -4.48 -23.70 -12.02
N ASP A 890 -5.57 -24.37 -11.67
CA ASP A 890 -6.35 -25.21 -12.58
C ASP A 890 -7.59 -24.44 -13.06
N SER A 891 -7.43 -23.68 -14.16
CA SER A 891 -8.43 -22.76 -14.72
C SER A 891 -8.17 -22.49 -16.22
N ASP A 892 -9.23 -22.10 -16.94
CA ASP A 892 -9.25 -21.71 -18.37
C ASP A 892 -8.78 -20.26 -18.65
N MET A 893 -8.33 -19.52 -17.61
CA MET A 893 -7.82 -18.13 -17.58
C MET A 893 -7.34 -17.47 -18.89
N THR A 894 -7.34 -16.14 -18.92
CA THR A 894 -6.80 -15.37 -20.05
C THR A 894 -5.38 -14.85 -19.80
N GLU A 895 -4.55 -14.87 -20.84
CA GLU A 895 -3.28 -14.14 -20.89
C GLU A 895 -3.49 -12.76 -21.53
N LEU A 896 -2.95 -11.71 -20.89
CA LEU A 896 -2.99 -10.32 -21.37
C LEU A 896 -1.56 -9.78 -21.43
N VAL A 897 -1.07 -9.54 -22.65
CA VAL A 897 0.31 -9.07 -22.91
C VAL A 897 0.31 -7.68 -23.52
N TRP A 898 1.22 -6.82 -23.08
CA TRP A 898 1.42 -5.50 -23.65
C TRP A 898 2.88 -5.07 -23.71
N SER A 899 3.22 -4.36 -24.77
CA SER A 899 4.51 -3.64 -24.97
C SER A 899 4.31 -2.15 -25.29
N VAL A 900 3.05 -1.75 -25.43
CA VAL A 900 2.50 -0.40 -25.54
C VAL A 900 1.18 -0.41 -24.77
N PRO A 901 0.61 0.74 -24.35
CA PRO A 901 -0.66 0.74 -23.65
C PRO A 901 -1.79 -0.02 -24.38
N GLN A 902 -2.51 -0.89 -23.67
CA GLN A 902 -3.60 -1.73 -24.20
C GLN A 902 -4.83 -1.66 -23.28
N ILE A 903 -6.00 -2.07 -23.78
CA ILE A 903 -7.26 -2.03 -23.06
C ILE A 903 -7.98 -3.36 -23.21
N TYR A 904 -8.30 -4.01 -22.08
CA TYR A 904 -9.35 -5.02 -21.99
C TYR A 904 -10.68 -4.33 -21.67
N SER A 905 -11.75 -4.72 -22.35
CA SER A 905 -13.10 -4.21 -22.12
C SER A 905 -14.10 -5.36 -22.09
N SER A 906 -14.97 -5.35 -21.08
CA SER A 906 -16.06 -6.31 -20.90
C SER A 906 -17.36 -5.52 -20.68
N GLU A 907 -18.29 -5.62 -21.63
CA GLU A 907 -19.59 -4.98 -21.53
C GLU A 907 -20.49 -5.72 -20.53
N VAL A 908 -21.42 -5.01 -19.91
CA VAL A 908 -22.49 -5.65 -19.12
C VAL A 908 -23.85 -5.07 -19.52
N ASP A 909 -24.88 -5.90 -19.48
CA ASP A 909 -26.26 -5.59 -19.87
C ASP A 909 -27.02 -4.78 -18.82
N SER A 910 -26.49 -3.61 -18.43
CA SER A 910 -27.06 -2.72 -17.43
C SER A 910 -27.38 -3.41 -16.09
N ARG A 911 -26.35 -3.64 -15.27
CA ARG A 911 -26.47 -4.35 -13.98
C ARG A 911 -26.57 -3.40 -12.78
N ASP A 912 -27.43 -3.75 -11.82
CA ASP A 912 -27.46 -3.12 -10.50
C ASP A 912 -26.47 -3.83 -9.58
N VAL A 913 -25.43 -3.12 -9.17
CA VAL A 913 -24.36 -3.65 -8.31
C VAL A 913 -24.38 -3.05 -6.91
N ARG A 914 -25.43 -2.32 -6.53
CA ARG A 914 -25.51 -1.65 -5.22
C ARG A 914 -25.57 -2.61 -4.03
N ALA A 915 -25.83 -3.90 -4.27
CA ALA A 915 -25.78 -4.94 -3.25
C ALA A 915 -24.36 -5.44 -2.93
N PHE A 916 -23.36 -5.00 -3.72
CA PHE A 916 -21.96 -5.40 -3.58
C PHE A 916 -21.11 -4.24 -3.03
N THR A 917 -19.93 -4.57 -2.53
CA THR A 917 -18.99 -3.61 -1.93
C THR A 917 -17.77 -3.40 -2.83
N PHE A 918 -17.36 -4.42 -3.59
CA PHE A 918 -16.14 -4.41 -4.40
C PHE A 918 -16.39 -4.85 -5.84
N LEU A 919 -15.58 -4.32 -6.76
CA LEU A 919 -15.22 -4.99 -8.01
C LEU A 919 -13.92 -5.78 -7.75
N SER A 920 -13.99 -7.10 -7.83
CA SER A 920 -12.85 -7.99 -7.61
C SER A 920 -12.29 -8.51 -8.92
N LEU A 921 -10.96 -8.60 -8.98
CA LEU A 921 -10.19 -9.14 -10.09
C LEU A 921 -9.23 -10.20 -9.56
N ARG A 922 -9.10 -11.35 -10.24
CA ARG A 922 -8.11 -12.37 -9.88
C ARG A 922 -6.97 -12.34 -10.91
N LEU A 923 -5.81 -11.81 -10.52
CA LEU A 923 -4.71 -11.47 -11.42
C LEU A 923 -3.37 -12.02 -10.91
N GLY A 924 -2.49 -12.45 -11.81
CA GLY A 924 -1.13 -12.87 -11.48
C GLY A 924 -0.14 -12.51 -12.58
N GLN A 925 1.06 -12.06 -12.21
CA GLN A 925 2.11 -11.83 -13.19
C GLN A 925 2.61 -13.14 -13.77
N GLN A 926 2.78 -13.19 -15.09
CA GLN A 926 3.41 -14.35 -15.71
C GLN A 926 4.92 -14.36 -15.48
N TYR A 927 5.48 -15.55 -15.31
CA TYR A 927 6.92 -15.71 -15.21
C TYR A 927 7.46 -16.57 -16.33
N GLN A 928 8.49 -16.04 -17.00
CA GLN A 928 9.35 -16.82 -17.87
C GLN A 928 10.79 -16.36 -17.67
N SER A 929 11.68 -17.31 -17.36
CA SER A 929 13.09 -17.00 -17.12
C SER A 929 13.70 -16.33 -18.37
N GLY A 930 14.30 -15.16 -18.19
CA GLY A 930 14.90 -14.36 -19.26
C GLY A 930 13.92 -13.53 -20.12
N ALA A 931 12.61 -13.54 -19.82
CA ALA A 931 11.65 -12.71 -20.54
C ALA A 931 11.78 -11.22 -20.16
N VAL A 932 11.55 -10.34 -21.14
CA VAL A 932 11.67 -8.89 -20.99
C VAL A 932 10.38 -8.25 -20.46
N LEU A 933 9.22 -8.93 -20.63
CA LEU A 933 7.89 -8.36 -20.38
C LEU A 933 7.57 -8.08 -18.92
N ASN A 934 8.03 -8.91 -17.98
CA ASN A 934 7.87 -8.67 -16.55
C ASN A 934 9.27 -8.54 -15.92
N PRO A 935 9.78 -7.32 -15.70
CA PRO A 935 11.09 -7.12 -15.09
C PRO A 935 11.15 -7.78 -13.70
N ALA A 936 12.28 -8.44 -13.41
CA ALA A 936 12.45 -9.15 -12.14
C ALA A 936 12.28 -8.22 -10.94
N ASN A 937 11.54 -8.68 -9.93
CA ASN A 937 11.22 -7.97 -8.69
C ASN A 937 10.40 -6.68 -8.85
N GLN A 938 9.73 -6.48 -9.98
CA GLN A 938 8.84 -5.32 -10.17
C GLN A 938 7.36 -5.75 -10.15
N PRO A 939 6.53 -5.18 -9.25
CA PRO A 939 5.09 -5.42 -9.29
C PRO A 939 4.47 -4.81 -10.57
N GLN A 940 3.38 -5.39 -11.02
CA GLN A 940 2.54 -4.89 -12.11
C GLN A 940 1.42 -4.03 -11.53
N ASP A 941 0.95 -3.08 -12.33
CA ASP A 941 -0.08 -2.12 -11.98
C ASP A 941 -0.93 -1.78 -13.21
N LEU A 942 -2.17 -1.39 -13.00
CA LEU A 942 -3.13 -1.06 -14.05
C LEU A 942 -4.23 -0.12 -13.55
N LEU A 943 -4.96 0.46 -14.51
CA LEU A 943 -6.13 1.29 -14.23
C LEU A 943 -7.42 0.52 -14.51
N VAL A 944 -8.28 0.39 -13.51
CA VAL A 944 -9.60 -0.23 -13.63
C VAL A 944 -10.65 0.86 -13.81
N THR A 945 -11.48 0.76 -14.85
CA THR A 945 -12.55 1.71 -15.15
C THR A 945 -13.91 1.04 -15.04
N LEU A 946 -14.81 1.63 -14.26
CA LEU A 946 -16.22 1.25 -14.20
C LEU A 946 -17.04 2.16 -15.11
N LEU A 947 -17.82 1.58 -16.01
CA LEU A 947 -18.70 2.28 -16.94
C LEU A 947 -20.15 2.16 -16.48
N THR A 948 -20.89 3.25 -16.53
CA THR A 948 -22.33 3.28 -16.23
C THR A 948 -23.05 4.21 -17.19
N SER A 949 -24.38 4.18 -17.17
CA SER A 949 -25.21 5.21 -17.83
C SER A 949 -24.94 6.65 -17.35
N GLY A 950 -24.33 6.83 -16.18
CA GLY A 950 -23.93 8.13 -15.63
C GLY A 950 -22.50 8.57 -15.98
N GLY A 951 -21.78 7.82 -16.82
CA GLY A 951 -20.40 8.08 -17.19
C GLY A 951 -19.43 7.01 -16.67
N ALA A 952 -18.15 7.37 -16.56
CA ALA A 952 -17.08 6.46 -16.17
C ALA A 952 -16.32 6.98 -14.95
N ALA A 953 -15.66 6.08 -14.23
CA ALA A 953 -14.70 6.39 -13.17
C ALA A 953 -13.54 5.39 -13.22
N THR A 954 -12.31 5.86 -12.96
CA THR A 954 -11.09 5.06 -13.12
C THR A 954 -10.24 5.06 -11.85
N VAL A 955 -9.98 3.88 -11.30
CA VAL A 955 -9.17 3.65 -10.10
C VAL A 955 -7.85 2.97 -10.49
N ARG A 956 -6.73 3.43 -9.95
CA ARG A 956 -5.42 2.77 -10.09
C ARG A 956 -5.27 1.69 -9.03
N ILE A 957 -5.02 0.43 -9.42
CA ILE A 957 -4.98 -0.67 -8.46
C ILE A 957 -3.82 -0.54 -7.46
N GLY A 958 -2.68 0.03 -7.87
CA GLY A 958 -1.53 0.27 -7.01
C GLY A 958 -1.80 1.18 -5.80
N THR A 959 -2.92 1.91 -5.79
CA THR A 959 -3.38 2.68 -4.60
C THR A 959 -4.09 1.82 -3.55
N ILE A 960 -4.38 0.57 -3.91
CA ILE A 960 -5.10 -0.40 -3.07
C ILE A 960 -4.18 -1.57 -2.76
N THR A 961 -3.54 -2.13 -3.79
CA THR A 961 -2.68 -3.31 -3.65
C THR A 961 -1.79 -3.51 -4.89
N ASP A 962 -0.73 -4.29 -4.75
CA ASP A 962 0.18 -4.64 -5.85
C ASP A 962 -0.26 -5.91 -6.61
N VAL A 963 0.25 -6.13 -7.83
CA VAL A 963 0.29 -7.46 -8.45
C VAL A 963 1.75 -7.91 -8.44
N PRO A 964 2.18 -8.75 -7.49
CA PRO A 964 3.59 -8.98 -7.20
C PRO A 964 4.31 -9.74 -8.33
N PHE A 965 5.61 -9.51 -8.46
CA PHE A 965 6.46 -10.37 -9.29
C PHE A 965 6.60 -11.75 -8.61
N PRO A 966 6.55 -12.86 -9.36
CA PRO A 966 6.67 -14.20 -8.78
C PRO A 966 7.98 -14.39 -8.01
N ASP A 967 7.92 -15.04 -6.84
CA ASP A 967 9.09 -15.27 -5.99
C ASP A 967 10.07 -16.24 -6.64
N GLN A 968 11.14 -15.69 -7.22
CA GLN A 968 12.18 -16.48 -7.87
C GLN A 968 12.89 -17.37 -6.87
N ARG A 969 12.95 -18.66 -7.18
CA ARG A 969 13.70 -19.64 -6.38
C ARG A 969 15.16 -19.69 -6.84
N PRO A 970 16.15 -19.30 -6.00
CA PRO A 970 17.56 -19.25 -6.40
C PRO A 970 18.06 -20.61 -6.92
N GLY A 971 18.47 -20.66 -8.19
CA GLY A 971 18.98 -21.88 -8.83
C GLY A 971 17.91 -22.92 -9.19
N GLN A 972 16.62 -22.60 -9.01
CA GLN A 972 15.49 -23.49 -9.24
C GLN A 972 14.33 -22.77 -9.94
N ASP A 973 14.63 -21.91 -10.92
CA ASP A 973 13.65 -21.08 -11.63
C ASP A 973 12.42 -21.87 -12.12
N TRP A 974 12.60 -23.11 -12.56
CA TRP A 974 11.56 -23.97 -13.14
C TRP A 974 10.39 -24.33 -12.18
N ILE A 975 10.54 -24.11 -10.87
CA ILE A 975 9.50 -24.29 -9.83
C ILE A 975 9.04 -22.97 -9.19
N THR A 976 9.38 -21.84 -9.80
CA THR A 976 8.78 -20.54 -9.48
C THR A 976 7.29 -20.59 -9.86
N LYS A 977 6.45 -19.81 -9.15
CA LYS A 977 4.99 -19.91 -9.25
C LYS A 977 4.38 -18.54 -9.48
N ALA A 978 3.71 -18.38 -10.60
CA ALA A 978 2.89 -17.23 -10.95
C ALA A 978 1.50 -17.34 -10.29
N ALA A 979 1.46 -17.40 -8.96
CA ALA A 979 0.19 -17.50 -8.22
C ALA A 979 -0.68 -16.27 -8.45
N LEU A 980 -1.98 -16.48 -8.65
CA LEU A 980 -2.94 -15.40 -8.76
C LEU A 980 -3.13 -14.71 -7.40
N LYS A 981 -3.63 -13.48 -7.42
CA LYS A 981 -3.99 -12.65 -6.27
C LYS A 981 -5.35 -12.02 -6.52
N THR A 982 -6.20 -11.97 -5.50
CA THR A 982 -7.47 -11.25 -5.57
C THR A 982 -7.24 -9.76 -5.27
N VAL A 983 -7.55 -8.91 -6.23
CA VAL A 983 -7.57 -7.44 -6.12
C VAL A 983 -9.01 -7.00 -5.92
N ARG A 984 -9.36 -6.43 -4.76
CA ARG A 984 -10.72 -5.97 -4.43
C ARG A 984 -10.79 -4.45 -4.46
N VAL A 985 -11.40 -3.88 -5.49
CA VAL A 985 -11.52 -2.42 -5.67
C VAL A 985 -12.86 -1.94 -5.09
N PRO A 986 -12.87 -1.07 -4.05
CA PRO A 986 -14.12 -0.62 -3.44
C PRO A 986 -15.01 0.13 -4.45
N LEU A 987 -16.30 -0.22 -4.53
CA LEU A 987 -17.26 0.48 -5.40
C LEU A 987 -17.44 1.94 -5.00
N ALA A 988 -17.30 2.24 -3.71
CA ALA A 988 -17.26 3.60 -3.18
C ALA A 988 -16.13 4.45 -3.81
N ALA A 989 -15.00 3.85 -4.18
CA ALA A 989 -13.91 4.57 -4.84
C ALA A 989 -14.35 5.15 -6.19
N PHE A 990 -15.04 4.35 -7.00
CA PHE A 990 -15.57 4.80 -8.29
C PHE A 990 -16.64 5.89 -8.12
N ALA A 991 -17.54 5.72 -7.16
CA ALA A 991 -18.59 6.69 -6.85
C ALA A 991 -18.04 8.02 -6.32
N GLY A 992 -16.91 7.99 -5.58
CA GLY A 992 -16.19 9.19 -5.16
C GLY A 992 -15.59 9.95 -6.35
N ILE A 993 -14.92 9.24 -7.26
CA ILE A 993 -14.33 9.83 -8.48
C ILE A 993 -15.40 10.49 -9.35
N ASN A 994 -16.52 9.82 -9.55
CA ASN A 994 -17.63 10.36 -10.33
C ASN A 994 -18.95 10.23 -9.55
N PRO A 995 -19.38 11.28 -8.82
CA PRO A 995 -20.65 11.25 -8.10
C PRO A 995 -21.90 11.12 -9.01
N ALA A 996 -21.76 11.33 -10.33
CA ALA A 996 -22.83 11.08 -11.29
C ALA A 996 -22.95 9.59 -11.69
N LEU A 997 -21.96 8.76 -11.33
CA LEU A 997 -21.93 7.33 -11.63
C LEU A 997 -23.19 6.64 -11.10
N ARG A 998 -23.76 5.74 -11.91
CA ARG A 998 -25.00 5.04 -11.56
C ARG A 998 -24.71 3.56 -11.31
N LEU A 999 -24.36 3.22 -10.07
CA LEU A 999 -24.11 1.82 -9.67
C LEU A 999 -25.35 0.91 -9.84
N GLY A 1000 -26.56 1.47 -9.99
CA GLY A 1000 -27.76 0.72 -10.37
C GLY A 1000 -27.86 0.36 -11.86
N ALA A 1001 -26.94 0.85 -12.70
CA ALA A 1001 -26.96 0.72 -14.15
C ALA A 1001 -25.52 0.71 -14.71
N VAL A 1002 -24.71 -0.24 -14.23
CA VAL A 1002 -23.37 -0.52 -14.74
C VAL A 1002 -23.47 -1.11 -16.13
N THR A 1003 -22.65 -0.62 -17.07
CA THR A 1003 -22.66 -1.01 -18.48
C THR A 1003 -21.35 -1.65 -18.94
N GLY A 1004 -20.29 -1.64 -18.13
CA GLY A 1004 -19.08 -2.40 -18.42
C GLY A 1004 -17.93 -2.13 -17.45
N VAL A 1005 -16.88 -2.95 -17.61
CA VAL A 1005 -15.60 -2.84 -16.90
C VAL A 1005 -14.49 -2.74 -17.95
N ARG A 1006 -13.48 -1.89 -17.71
CA ARG A 1006 -12.25 -1.84 -18.52
C ARG A 1006 -11.01 -1.96 -17.65
N LEU A 1007 -10.02 -2.70 -18.13
CA LEU A 1007 -8.68 -2.75 -17.58
C LEU A 1007 -7.75 -2.06 -18.58
N ASN A 1008 -7.09 -0.98 -18.17
CA ASN A 1008 -6.15 -0.25 -19.01
C ASN A 1008 -4.74 -0.56 -18.56
N PHE A 1009 -3.99 -1.20 -19.45
CA PHE A 1009 -2.59 -1.56 -19.30
C PHE A 1009 -1.71 -0.45 -19.85
N GLY A 1010 -0.54 -0.29 -19.25
CA GLY A 1010 0.40 0.77 -19.59
C GLY A 1010 0.88 1.59 -18.40
N VAL A 1011 0.36 1.36 -17.17
CA VAL A 1011 0.89 1.92 -15.90
C VAL A 1011 2.31 1.41 -15.61
N THR A 1012 2.58 0.20 -16.07
CA THR A 1012 3.91 -0.30 -16.37
C THR A 1012 4.07 -0.34 -17.90
N PRO A 1013 5.25 0.01 -18.44
CA PRO A 1013 5.43 0.18 -19.88
C PRO A 1013 5.29 -1.13 -20.68
N LEU A 1014 5.53 -2.27 -20.04
CA LEU A 1014 5.46 -3.60 -20.61
C LEU A 1014 5.04 -4.61 -19.52
N GLY A 1015 4.36 -5.66 -19.93
CA GLY A 1015 3.82 -6.64 -18.99
C GLY A 1015 3.15 -7.83 -19.64
N ALA A 1016 3.02 -8.90 -18.86
CA ALA A 1016 2.19 -10.05 -19.15
C ALA A 1016 1.50 -10.52 -17.87
N ILE A 1017 0.18 -10.58 -17.85
CA ILE A 1017 -0.60 -11.06 -16.70
C ILE A 1017 -1.54 -12.19 -17.12
N SER A 1018 -1.79 -13.09 -16.17
CA SER A 1018 -2.90 -14.03 -16.22
C SER A 1018 -4.08 -13.41 -15.46
N GLY A 1019 -5.28 -13.49 -16.03
CA GLY A 1019 -6.52 -13.04 -15.40
C GLY A 1019 -7.58 -14.14 -15.43
N ASP A 1020 -8.32 -14.29 -14.35
CA ASP A 1020 -9.27 -15.40 -14.18
C ASP A 1020 -10.70 -14.90 -13.86
N ASP A 1021 -10.87 -14.18 -12.75
CA ASP A 1021 -12.20 -13.68 -12.37
C ASP A 1021 -12.30 -12.16 -12.52
N VAL A 1022 -13.41 -11.69 -13.08
CA VAL A 1022 -13.92 -10.32 -13.00
C VAL A 1022 -15.32 -10.37 -12.41
N GLU A 1023 -15.49 -9.89 -11.18
CA GLU A 1023 -16.72 -10.11 -10.41
C GLU A 1023 -17.05 -8.95 -9.47
N PHE A 1024 -18.34 -8.74 -9.17
CA PHE A 1024 -18.77 -7.88 -8.08
C PHE A 1024 -19.00 -8.72 -6.82
N THR A 1025 -18.41 -8.31 -5.69
CA THR A 1025 -18.41 -9.06 -4.43
C THR A 1025 -18.81 -8.19 -3.24
N VAL A 1026 -19.34 -8.82 -2.19
CA VAL A 1026 -19.71 -8.13 -0.93
C VAL A 1026 -18.51 -7.80 -0.05
#